data_AF-A0A1C6KG80-F1
#
_entry.id   AF-A0A1C6KG80-F1
#
_cell.length_a   1.000
_cell.length_b   1.000
_cell.length_c   1.000
_cell.angle_alpha   90.00
_cell.angle_beta   90.00
_cell.angle_gamma   90.00
#
_symmetry.space_group_name_H-M   'P 1'
#
loop_
_entity.id
_entity.type
_entity.pdbx_description
1 polymer ?
#
loop_
_entity_poly.entity_id
_entity_poly.type
_entity_poly.pdbx_seq_one_letter_code
_entity_poly.pdbx_strand_id
1 'polypeptide(L)'
;MDAYGFLYVFHDMWIFLVFTLSSFILVKSRFSAAMTGAVLTIFIGAIGVLSGYLYFSAGETLALTQMPLTAYVPMIVCIHILSRSGMMQTAAAWSIGILEYFCLKFLDKILSQLPAVLRFGEPASSVISVFVMAVAGTFLLVIVFKYVRKPFQRYVADSGINWFIPGLPIFLIFILFSYFSNSVTDSVVFALLFLTASSMLLVICELLIWADKAQRAKREEKLLTLQMESQRRQYEDIWRKFEAGRAYRHDMRHHLVTLGALIQQSDTKEAAEYIQELRGQFDQIQVETFCQNVTVNAVLSFYIRQARKAGCKVEAEVKLPESIPFEEMDLCIVLSNALENAIHACGKLKEKARYIKLKASFEGNQKMVISVENPCADAVEFDEDGFPATVQREGHGIGLRSIQAVVKKYNGLFSCNLEKSVFYTKAVMFRQQTAMGSIAAGRAPSYKKAGQRVLLVLMTVTLSVNMFPEAAAAMEGVPMIGSVFRILSLENYRYRWGDTAIDIEIPAVEMTAFDVGLVAARGKRAQEKDKGKKGTVLSLDSEKGGQTSLPQIPIDDPALKDAVKDFNEDMADYIEQLKEKFLWYVARKYEGYVGLDTSYTILCNDEDKLSVRFDTTLNAGGSGQYTRCFTVDKREKKVIELRDLFQKNTPYVSVISKEILKQMQAQVDSGTADYFIPGGIWQEDEWFKEIDGDQNFYIDQEGKLVIAFDEYEVAPGSMGCPEFVIPTAVIKKLLKSNSLVR
;
A
#
# COMPACT_ATOMS: atom_id res chain seq x y z
N MET A 1 17.35 -61.78 -12.69
CA MET A 1 16.60 -60.57 -12.29
C MET A 1 15.73 -60.24 -13.48
N ASP A 2 14.43 -60.46 -13.38
CA ASP A 2 13.52 -60.15 -14.48
C ASP A 2 13.38 -58.62 -14.58
N ALA A 3 12.95 -58.10 -15.73
CA ALA A 3 12.91 -56.66 -16.01
C ALA A 3 12.17 -55.84 -14.92
N TYR A 4 11.20 -56.45 -14.23
CA TYR A 4 10.46 -55.84 -13.11
C TYR A 4 11.29 -55.64 -11.85
N GLY A 5 12.12 -56.61 -11.47
CA GLY A 5 12.98 -56.48 -10.28
C GLY A 5 14.00 -55.36 -10.47
N PHE A 6 14.53 -55.20 -11.68
CA PHE A 6 15.43 -54.10 -12.01
C PHE A 6 14.74 -52.74 -11.92
N LEU A 7 13.51 -52.64 -12.43
CA LEU A 7 12.71 -51.42 -12.39
C LEU A 7 12.41 -50.96 -10.95
N TYR A 8 12.00 -51.91 -10.10
CA TYR A 8 11.64 -51.64 -8.71
C TYR A 8 12.83 -51.16 -7.88
N VAL A 9 14.00 -51.81 -8.06
CA VAL A 9 15.25 -51.38 -7.41
C VAL A 9 15.66 -49.99 -7.90
N PHE A 10 15.51 -49.69 -9.19
CA PHE A 10 15.85 -48.37 -9.73
C PHE A 10 14.98 -47.26 -9.13
N HIS A 11 13.65 -47.45 -9.05
CA HIS A 11 12.75 -46.48 -8.43
C HIS A 11 13.13 -46.22 -6.97
N ASP A 12 13.40 -47.26 -6.18
CA ASP A 12 13.74 -47.12 -4.77
C ASP A 12 15.09 -46.42 -4.53
N MET A 13 16.09 -46.71 -5.37
CA MET A 13 17.37 -45.99 -5.35
C MET A 13 17.20 -44.52 -5.71
N TRP A 14 16.35 -44.22 -6.70
CA TRP A 14 16.07 -42.84 -7.11
C TRP A 14 15.37 -42.05 -6.01
N ILE A 15 14.35 -42.63 -5.37
CA ILE A 15 13.63 -42.00 -4.25
C ILE A 15 14.60 -41.73 -3.09
N PHE A 16 15.46 -42.70 -2.74
CA PHE A 16 16.47 -42.52 -1.70
C PHE A 16 17.47 -41.39 -2.03
N LEU A 17 17.86 -41.26 -3.30
CA LEU A 17 18.74 -40.19 -3.75
C LEU A 17 18.08 -38.81 -3.63
N VAL A 18 16.82 -38.67 -4.04
CA VAL A 18 16.05 -37.42 -3.91
C VAL A 18 15.95 -37.01 -2.44
N PHE A 19 15.53 -37.95 -1.57
CA PHE A 19 15.48 -37.76 -0.11
C PHE A 19 16.80 -37.20 0.44
N THR A 20 17.91 -37.84 0.05
CA THR A 20 19.26 -37.51 0.52
C THR A 20 19.67 -36.10 0.09
N LEU A 21 19.51 -35.79 -1.20
CA LEU A 21 19.91 -34.51 -1.76
C LEU A 21 19.07 -33.36 -1.19
N SER A 22 17.75 -33.50 -1.13
CA SER A 22 16.85 -32.49 -0.57
C SER A 22 17.18 -32.19 0.90
N SER A 23 17.31 -33.24 1.71
CA SER A 23 17.62 -33.11 3.14
C SER A 23 18.96 -32.41 3.37
N PHE A 24 19.97 -32.71 2.54
CA PHE A 24 21.29 -32.10 2.63
C PHE A 24 21.30 -30.63 2.14
N ILE A 25 20.61 -30.30 1.04
CA ILE A 25 20.54 -28.94 0.46
C ILE A 25 19.99 -27.91 1.46
N LEU A 26 19.05 -28.34 2.30
CA LEU A 26 18.40 -27.52 3.32
C LEU A 26 19.35 -27.12 4.47
N VAL A 27 20.36 -27.94 4.74
CA VAL A 27 21.24 -27.79 5.90
C VAL A 27 22.57 -27.14 5.51
N LYS A 28 23.20 -26.41 6.45
CA LYS A 28 24.55 -25.85 6.26
C LYS A 28 25.59 -26.85 6.74
N SER A 29 26.53 -27.21 5.87
CA SER A 29 27.59 -28.18 6.21
C SER A 29 28.63 -27.61 7.19
N ARG A 30 29.08 -28.46 8.12
CA ARG A 30 30.13 -28.18 9.11
C ARG A 30 31.52 -28.17 8.48
N PHE A 31 31.77 -29.11 7.58
CA PHE A 31 33.07 -29.39 6.98
C PHE A 31 33.21 -28.78 5.57
N SER A 32 34.41 -28.86 5.00
CA SER A 32 34.66 -28.41 3.62
C SER A 32 33.90 -29.28 2.61
N ALA A 33 33.62 -28.75 1.42
CA ALA A 33 32.88 -29.48 0.38
C ALA A 33 33.54 -30.83 0.02
N ALA A 34 34.88 -30.88 0.01
CA ALA A 34 35.64 -32.10 -0.28
C ALA A 34 35.45 -33.17 0.81
N MET A 35 35.57 -32.78 2.09
CA MET A 35 35.37 -33.70 3.23
C MET A 35 33.93 -34.19 3.28
N THR A 36 32.97 -33.28 3.10
CA THR A 36 31.55 -33.63 3.12
C THR A 36 31.18 -34.57 1.97
N GLY A 37 31.68 -34.30 0.76
CA GLY A 37 31.51 -35.20 -0.38
C GLY A 37 32.12 -36.58 -0.16
N ALA A 38 33.32 -36.65 0.44
CA ALA A 38 33.97 -37.92 0.76
C ALA A 38 33.15 -38.75 1.76
N VAL A 39 32.69 -38.14 2.87
CA VAL A 39 31.88 -38.82 3.89
C VAL A 39 30.55 -39.30 3.31
N LEU A 40 29.85 -38.47 2.53
CA LEU A 40 28.60 -38.86 1.87
C LEU A 40 28.81 -40.05 0.92
N THR A 41 29.89 -40.02 0.13
CA THR A 41 30.21 -41.11 -0.80
C THR A 41 30.49 -42.42 -0.08
N ILE A 42 31.24 -42.37 1.04
CA ILE A 42 31.53 -43.54 1.88
C ILE A 42 30.23 -44.12 2.46
N PHE A 43 29.35 -43.27 3.01
CA PHE A 43 28.08 -43.72 3.59
C PHE A 43 27.16 -44.32 2.54
N ILE A 44 26.99 -43.67 1.38
CA ILE A 44 26.17 -44.19 0.27
C ILE A 44 26.75 -45.53 -0.23
N GLY A 45 28.07 -45.63 -0.36
CA GLY A 45 28.74 -46.89 -0.73
C GLY A 45 28.51 -48.01 0.29
N ALA A 46 28.64 -47.71 1.58
CA ALA A 46 28.40 -48.68 2.65
C ALA A 46 26.93 -49.16 2.69
N ILE A 47 25.98 -48.23 2.50
CA ILE A 47 24.54 -48.56 2.36
C ILE A 47 24.34 -49.47 1.13
N GLY A 48 24.94 -49.14 -0.01
CA GLY A 48 24.85 -49.95 -1.22
C GLY A 48 25.39 -51.37 -1.04
N VAL A 49 26.53 -51.53 -0.36
CA VAL A 49 27.11 -52.86 -0.03
C VAL A 49 26.18 -53.64 0.90
N LEU A 50 25.64 -53.00 1.94
CA LEU A 50 24.73 -53.64 2.89
C LEU A 50 23.41 -54.05 2.21
N SER A 51 22.82 -53.17 1.42
CA SER A 51 21.61 -53.46 0.65
C SER A 51 21.83 -54.58 -0.37
N GLY A 52 22.98 -54.59 -1.05
CA GLY A 52 23.35 -55.68 -1.96
C GLY A 52 23.53 -57.01 -1.24
N TYR A 53 24.21 -57.03 -0.10
CA TYR A 53 24.36 -58.23 0.73
C TYR A 53 22.99 -58.78 1.17
N LEU A 54 22.10 -57.92 1.67
CA LEU A 54 20.74 -58.34 2.07
C LEU A 54 19.94 -58.88 0.89
N TYR A 55 20.07 -58.26 -0.29
CA TYR A 55 19.41 -58.70 -1.51
C TYR A 55 19.83 -60.13 -1.91
N PHE A 56 21.14 -60.42 -1.88
CA PHE A 56 21.67 -61.73 -2.25
C PHE A 56 21.50 -62.81 -1.16
N SER A 57 21.56 -62.43 0.12
CA SER A 57 21.53 -63.40 1.23
C SER A 57 20.13 -63.72 1.74
N ALA A 58 19.22 -62.75 1.75
CA ALA A 58 17.91 -62.88 2.39
C ALA A 58 16.73 -62.61 1.43
N GLY A 59 17.03 -62.30 0.17
CA GLY A 59 16.06 -62.10 -0.90
C GLY A 59 15.59 -60.66 -1.05
N GLU A 60 15.02 -60.39 -2.23
CA GLU A 60 14.59 -59.07 -2.70
C GLU A 60 13.60 -58.39 -1.75
N THR A 61 12.55 -59.11 -1.34
CA THR A 61 11.49 -58.57 -0.47
C THR A 61 12.04 -58.13 0.89
N LEU A 62 12.94 -58.89 1.49
CA LEU A 62 13.52 -58.52 2.78
C LEU A 62 14.47 -57.32 2.65
N ALA A 63 15.29 -57.29 1.59
CA ALA A 63 16.20 -56.18 1.35
C ALA A 63 15.48 -54.83 1.18
N LEU A 64 14.36 -54.83 0.45
CA LEU A 64 13.57 -53.63 0.19
C LEU A 64 12.75 -53.18 1.40
N THR A 65 12.13 -54.12 2.13
CA THR A 65 11.35 -53.79 3.34
C THR A 65 12.22 -53.26 4.48
N GLN A 66 13.51 -53.62 4.52
CA GLN A 66 14.46 -53.15 5.53
C GLN A 66 15.17 -51.84 5.16
N MET A 67 14.97 -51.28 3.97
CA MET A 67 15.58 -50.01 3.55
C MET A 67 15.41 -48.85 4.54
N PRO A 68 14.25 -48.63 5.20
CA PRO A 68 14.12 -47.57 6.20
C PRO A 68 15.19 -47.65 7.30
N LEU A 69 15.53 -48.86 7.75
CA LEU A 69 16.52 -49.11 8.79
C LEU A 69 17.95 -49.13 8.24
N THR A 70 18.16 -49.72 7.07
CA THR A 70 19.51 -50.00 6.53
C THR A 70 20.06 -48.87 5.67
N ALA A 71 19.20 -47.98 5.14
CA ALA A 71 19.58 -46.86 4.28
C ALA A 71 19.18 -45.51 4.88
N TYR A 72 17.90 -45.29 5.19
CA TYR A 72 17.40 -43.94 5.57
C TYR A 72 17.89 -43.51 6.96
N VAL A 73 17.83 -44.38 7.97
CA VAL A 73 18.31 -44.05 9.34
C VAL A 73 19.82 -43.72 9.36
N PRO A 74 20.72 -44.56 8.78
CA PRO A 74 22.14 -44.23 8.70
C PRO A 74 22.41 -42.92 7.95
N MET A 75 21.64 -42.65 6.90
CA MET A 75 21.77 -41.42 6.12
C MET A 75 21.32 -40.17 6.92
N ILE A 76 20.23 -40.27 7.68
CA ILE A 76 19.77 -39.21 8.58
C ILE A 76 20.85 -38.87 9.62
N VAL A 77 21.46 -39.90 10.22
CA VAL A 77 22.58 -39.73 11.17
C VAL A 77 23.78 -39.07 10.49
N CYS A 78 24.13 -39.50 9.28
CA CYS A 78 25.20 -38.91 8.49
C CYS A 78 24.97 -37.41 8.24
N ILE A 79 23.76 -37.04 7.78
CA ILE A 79 23.37 -35.65 7.53
C ILE A 79 23.45 -34.82 8.82
N HIS A 80 23.04 -35.39 9.96
CA HIS A 80 23.14 -34.72 11.25
C HIS A 80 24.60 -34.45 11.66
N ILE A 81 25.49 -35.43 11.51
CA ILE A 81 26.93 -35.28 11.84
C ILE A 81 27.60 -34.24 10.94
N LEU A 82 27.21 -34.19 9.66
CA LEU A 82 27.77 -33.27 8.67
C LEU A 82 27.21 -31.83 8.77
N SER A 83 26.17 -31.62 9.58
CA SER A 83 25.45 -30.35 9.74
C SER A 83 26.10 -29.42 10.77
N ARG A 84 26.01 -28.10 10.55
CA ARG A 84 26.22 -27.06 11.60
C ARG A 84 24.97 -26.79 12.42
N SER A 85 23.81 -27.16 11.91
CA SER A 85 22.52 -26.97 12.55
C SER A 85 22.31 -28.02 13.65
N GLY A 86 21.61 -27.64 14.72
CA GLY A 86 21.28 -28.56 15.82
C GLY A 86 20.26 -29.65 15.42
N MET A 87 19.95 -30.53 16.38
CA MET A 87 19.16 -31.75 16.16
C MET A 87 17.76 -31.47 15.60
N MET A 88 17.05 -30.48 16.13
CA MET A 88 15.70 -30.13 15.68
C MET A 88 15.69 -29.57 14.25
N GLN A 89 16.77 -28.90 13.85
CA GLN A 89 16.89 -28.28 12.54
C GLN A 89 17.23 -29.31 11.47
N THR A 90 18.09 -30.26 11.81
CA THR A 90 18.30 -31.44 10.97
C THR A 90 17.04 -32.28 10.89
N ALA A 91 16.27 -32.39 12.00
CA ALA A 91 14.97 -33.08 12.02
C ALA A 91 13.97 -32.47 11.05
N ALA A 92 13.81 -31.16 11.06
CA ALA A 92 12.95 -30.45 10.12
C ALA A 92 13.42 -30.57 8.65
N ALA A 93 14.71 -30.79 8.40
CA ALA A 93 15.25 -30.95 7.05
C ALA A 93 14.95 -32.34 6.48
N TRP A 94 15.23 -33.41 7.24
CA TRP A 94 14.93 -34.76 6.77
C TRP A 94 13.44 -35.08 6.82
N SER A 95 12.64 -34.36 7.60
CA SER A 95 11.18 -34.48 7.57
C SER A 95 10.59 -33.99 6.23
N ILE A 96 11.14 -32.93 5.63
CA ILE A 96 10.78 -32.50 4.26
C ILE A 96 11.17 -33.59 3.25
N GLY A 97 12.36 -34.18 3.41
CA GLY A 97 12.78 -35.32 2.59
C GLY A 97 11.82 -36.51 2.71
N ILE A 98 11.36 -36.85 3.92
CA ILE A 98 10.38 -37.93 4.16
C ILE A 98 9.08 -37.64 3.39
N LEU A 99 8.66 -36.38 3.32
CA LEU A 99 7.45 -36.01 2.60
C LEU A 99 7.60 -36.20 1.09
N GLU A 100 8.75 -35.85 0.52
CA GLU A 100 9.08 -36.14 -0.88
C GLU A 100 9.15 -37.64 -1.15
N TYR A 101 9.72 -38.42 -0.22
CA TYR A 101 9.72 -39.88 -0.26
C TYR A 101 8.30 -40.43 -0.40
N PHE A 102 7.34 -39.95 0.41
CA PHE A 102 5.96 -40.39 0.33
C PHE A 102 5.29 -39.99 -1.00
N CYS A 103 5.54 -38.78 -1.49
CA CYS A 103 5.02 -38.34 -2.79
C CYS A 103 5.50 -39.24 -3.93
N LEU A 104 6.79 -39.59 -3.95
CA LEU A 104 7.37 -40.43 -5.00
C LEU A 104 6.99 -41.91 -4.86
N LYS A 105 6.96 -42.46 -3.64
CA LYS A 105 6.47 -43.83 -3.40
C LYS A 105 5.02 -44.00 -3.82
N PHE A 106 4.24 -42.94 -3.66
CA PHE A 106 2.87 -42.95 -4.12
C PHE A 106 2.75 -42.91 -5.64
N LEU A 107 3.49 -42.01 -6.28
CA LEU A 107 3.55 -41.92 -7.73
C LEU A 107 3.98 -43.25 -8.34
N ASP A 108 5.00 -43.89 -7.77
CA ASP A 108 5.45 -45.23 -8.14
C ASP A 108 4.31 -46.27 -8.07
N LYS A 109 3.53 -46.25 -6.98
CA LYS A 109 2.37 -47.13 -6.84
C LYS A 109 1.30 -46.88 -7.91
N ILE A 110 0.98 -45.64 -8.27
CA ILE A 110 0.04 -45.33 -9.37
C ILE A 110 0.60 -45.86 -10.69
N LEU A 111 1.87 -45.58 -10.98
CA LEU A 111 2.54 -46.01 -12.20
C LEU A 111 2.54 -47.54 -12.34
N SER A 112 2.63 -48.27 -11.22
CA SER A 112 2.55 -49.75 -11.21
C SER A 112 1.18 -50.30 -11.62
N GLN A 113 0.10 -49.52 -11.50
CA GLN A 113 -1.26 -49.92 -11.93
C GLN A 113 -1.58 -49.52 -13.39
N LEU A 114 -0.76 -48.65 -13.97
CA LEU A 114 -0.95 -48.06 -15.30
C LEU A 114 -1.03 -49.09 -16.47
N PRO A 115 -0.25 -50.20 -16.47
CA PRO A 115 -0.38 -51.24 -17.52
C PRO A 115 -1.78 -51.87 -17.56
N ALA A 116 -2.38 -52.10 -16.39
CA ALA A 116 -3.70 -52.73 -16.28
C ALA A 116 -4.83 -51.79 -16.76
N VAL A 117 -4.68 -50.47 -16.56
CA VAL A 117 -5.68 -49.47 -16.90
C VAL A 117 -5.63 -49.07 -18.38
N LEU A 118 -4.42 -48.85 -18.93
CA LEU A 118 -4.24 -48.30 -20.28
C LEU A 118 -4.00 -49.36 -21.36
N ARG A 119 -3.93 -50.65 -21.00
CA ARG A 119 -3.65 -51.78 -21.90
C ARG A 119 -2.38 -51.61 -22.74
N PHE A 120 -1.37 -50.91 -22.22
CA PHE A 120 -0.06 -50.81 -22.85
C PHE A 120 0.70 -52.14 -22.72
N GLY A 121 1.58 -52.44 -23.68
CA GLY A 121 2.53 -53.54 -23.56
C GLY A 121 3.61 -53.27 -22.51
N GLU A 122 4.03 -54.32 -21.81
CA GLU A 122 4.96 -54.28 -20.66
C GLU A 122 6.28 -53.50 -20.84
N PRO A 123 7.00 -53.56 -21.99
CA PRO A 123 8.21 -52.77 -22.14
C PRO A 123 7.94 -51.26 -22.25
N ALA A 124 6.79 -50.84 -22.79
CA ALA A 124 6.47 -49.43 -22.96
C ALA A 124 6.06 -48.77 -21.63
N SER A 125 5.25 -49.46 -20.82
CA SER A 125 4.83 -48.98 -19.49
C SER A 125 6.02 -48.82 -18.53
N SER A 126 6.99 -49.73 -18.59
CA SER A 126 8.22 -49.68 -17.79
C SER A 126 9.11 -48.48 -18.14
N VAL A 127 9.25 -48.14 -19.42
CA VAL A 127 10.03 -46.98 -19.85
C VAL A 127 9.35 -45.68 -19.43
N ILE A 128 8.02 -45.61 -19.55
CA ILE A 128 7.23 -44.45 -19.14
C ILE A 128 7.35 -44.22 -17.63
N SER A 129 7.26 -45.26 -16.81
CA SER A 129 7.34 -45.11 -15.35
C SER A 129 8.70 -44.58 -14.89
N VAL A 130 9.80 -45.10 -15.43
CA VAL A 130 11.16 -44.60 -15.17
C VAL A 130 11.29 -43.12 -15.55
N PHE A 131 10.80 -42.74 -16.72
CA PHE A 131 10.85 -41.35 -17.17
C PHE A 131 10.04 -40.43 -16.25
N VAL A 132 8.82 -40.81 -15.89
CA VAL A 132 7.95 -40.01 -15.01
C VAL A 132 8.57 -39.88 -13.62
N MET A 133 9.13 -40.95 -13.06
CA MET A 133 9.80 -40.92 -11.76
C MET A 133 11.05 -40.01 -11.76
N ALA A 134 11.86 -40.08 -12.82
CA ALA A 134 13.03 -39.22 -12.98
C ALA A 134 12.64 -37.73 -13.06
N VAL A 135 11.59 -37.40 -13.83
CA VAL A 135 11.07 -36.04 -13.97
C VAL A 135 10.50 -35.54 -12.64
N ALA A 136 9.68 -36.35 -11.95
CA ALA A 136 9.06 -35.97 -10.69
C ALA A 136 10.10 -35.73 -9.58
N GLY A 137 11.08 -36.62 -9.42
CA GLY A 137 12.15 -36.44 -8.44
C GLY A 137 13.01 -35.20 -8.72
N THR A 138 13.34 -34.97 -9.99
CA THR A 138 14.09 -33.77 -10.41
C THR A 138 13.30 -32.49 -10.14
N PHE A 139 11.99 -32.51 -10.42
CA PHE A 139 11.09 -31.39 -10.15
C PHE A 139 11.04 -31.04 -8.67
N LEU A 140 10.92 -32.02 -7.78
CA LEU A 140 10.95 -31.83 -6.32
C LEU A 140 12.28 -31.22 -5.86
N LEU A 141 13.41 -31.75 -6.35
CA LEU A 141 14.74 -31.18 -6.05
C LEU A 141 14.87 -29.71 -6.48
N VAL A 142 14.34 -29.36 -7.65
CA VAL A 142 14.32 -27.96 -8.12
C VAL A 142 13.45 -27.08 -7.23
N ILE A 143 12.29 -27.59 -6.78
CA ILE A 143 11.42 -26.88 -5.85
C ILE A 143 12.18 -26.59 -4.55
N VAL A 144 12.79 -27.61 -3.96
CA VAL A 144 13.55 -27.47 -2.71
C VAL A 144 14.69 -26.48 -2.88
N PHE A 145 15.49 -26.64 -3.93
CA PHE A 145 16.65 -25.79 -4.16
C PHE A 145 16.29 -24.32 -4.39
N LYS A 146 15.27 -24.05 -5.21
CA LYS A 146 14.92 -22.69 -5.65
C LYS A 146 14.01 -21.96 -4.66
N TYR A 147 13.06 -22.67 -4.06
CA TYR A 147 11.99 -22.05 -3.27
C TYR A 147 12.08 -22.35 -1.78
N VAL A 148 12.49 -23.55 -1.37
CA VAL A 148 12.45 -23.96 0.06
C VAL A 148 13.75 -23.66 0.80
N ARG A 149 14.90 -23.82 0.13
CA ARG A 149 16.24 -23.74 0.74
C ARG A 149 16.49 -22.46 1.52
N LYS A 150 16.32 -21.30 0.88
CA LYS A 150 16.63 -20.00 1.50
C LYS A 150 15.65 -19.65 2.63
N PRO A 151 14.31 -19.80 2.44
CA PRO A 151 13.35 -19.63 3.53
C PRO A 151 13.63 -20.55 4.72
N PHE A 152 13.87 -21.85 4.48
CA PHE A 152 14.17 -22.81 5.54
C PHE A 152 15.41 -22.41 6.34
N GLN A 153 16.51 -22.04 5.67
CA GLN A 153 17.74 -21.64 6.35
C GLN A 153 17.60 -20.36 7.18
N ARG A 154 16.71 -19.44 6.80
CA ARG A 154 16.43 -18.21 7.53
C ARG A 154 15.49 -18.45 8.70
N TYR A 155 14.45 -19.25 8.48
CA TYR A 155 13.55 -19.74 9.52
C TYR A 155 14.35 -20.44 10.62
N VAL A 156 15.34 -21.24 10.24
CA VAL A 156 16.22 -21.96 11.16
C VAL A 156 17.23 -21.07 11.89
N ALA A 157 17.68 -19.98 11.26
CA ALA A 157 18.67 -19.07 11.83
C ALA A 157 18.11 -18.17 12.95
N ASP A 158 16.79 -18.02 13.00
CA ASP A 158 16.10 -17.20 13.99
C ASP A 158 15.67 -18.09 15.17
N SER A 159 16.51 -18.17 16.21
CA SER A 159 16.49 -19.17 17.28
C SER A 159 15.24 -19.18 18.20
N GLY A 160 14.25 -18.31 17.93
CA GLY A 160 13.09 -18.08 18.80
C GLY A 160 11.77 -18.72 18.32
N ILE A 161 11.78 -19.50 17.25
CA ILE A 161 10.55 -20.04 16.63
C ILE A 161 10.23 -21.47 17.09
N ASN A 162 8.94 -21.75 17.27
CA ASN A 162 8.41 -23.02 17.76
C ASN A 162 8.57 -24.15 16.73
N TRP A 163 9.53 -25.07 16.96
CA TRP A 163 9.87 -26.20 16.07
C TRP A 163 8.72 -27.19 15.83
N PHE A 164 7.65 -27.11 16.62
CA PHE A 164 6.44 -27.92 16.43
C PHE A 164 5.71 -27.63 15.11
N ILE A 165 5.86 -26.42 14.55
CA ILE A 165 5.14 -26.01 13.33
C ILE A 165 5.52 -26.85 12.09
N PRO A 166 6.81 -27.05 11.75
CA PRO A 166 7.18 -27.96 10.66
C PRO A 166 7.12 -29.44 11.06
N GLY A 167 7.34 -29.77 12.33
CA GLY A 167 7.47 -31.17 12.79
C GLY A 167 6.14 -31.92 12.91
N LEU A 168 5.08 -31.26 13.37
CA LEU A 168 3.79 -31.89 13.66
C LEU A 168 3.04 -32.41 12.41
N PRO A 169 2.95 -31.68 11.29
CA PRO A 169 2.31 -32.19 10.07
C PRO A 169 3.00 -33.43 9.53
N ILE A 170 4.34 -33.46 9.59
CA ILE A 170 5.13 -34.56 9.04
C ILE A 170 5.03 -35.81 9.91
N PHE A 171 4.97 -35.63 11.23
CA PHE A 171 4.69 -36.71 12.18
C PHE A 171 3.30 -37.32 11.95
N LEU A 172 2.29 -36.49 11.69
CA LEU A 172 0.93 -36.96 11.40
C LEU A 172 0.84 -37.73 10.07
N ILE A 173 1.53 -37.28 9.02
CA ILE A 173 1.61 -38.01 7.74
C ILE A 173 2.33 -39.35 7.92
N PHE A 174 3.41 -39.37 8.70
CA PHE A 174 4.12 -40.62 8.99
C PHE A 174 3.21 -41.65 9.68
N ILE A 175 2.39 -41.22 10.64
CA ILE A 175 1.41 -42.08 11.30
C ILE A 175 0.33 -42.56 10.32
N LEU A 176 -0.23 -41.65 9.51
CA LEU A 176 -1.24 -42.00 8.50
C LEU A 176 -0.67 -43.00 7.48
N PHE A 177 0.52 -42.75 6.93
CA PHE A 177 1.13 -43.64 5.96
C PHE A 177 1.49 -45.00 6.54
N SER A 178 2.03 -45.06 7.77
CA SER A 178 2.32 -46.32 8.47
C SER A 178 1.07 -47.17 8.66
N TYR A 179 -0.07 -46.53 8.96
CA TYR A 179 -1.36 -47.19 9.13
C TYR A 179 -1.93 -47.69 7.80
N PHE A 180 -1.88 -46.89 6.72
CA PHE A 180 -2.56 -47.20 5.46
C PHE A 180 -1.73 -48.02 4.46
N SER A 181 -0.40 -47.88 4.47
CA SER A 181 0.49 -48.68 3.60
C SER A 181 0.37 -50.20 3.85
N ASN A 182 -0.08 -50.58 5.04
CA ASN A 182 -0.28 -51.97 5.43
C ASN A 182 -1.75 -52.45 5.35
N SER A 183 -2.75 -51.57 5.19
CA SER A 183 -4.14 -51.91 5.50
C SER A 183 -5.17 -51.82 4.38
N VAL A 184 -4.86 -51.27 3.19
CA VAL A 184 -5.90 -51.15 2.16
C VAL A 184 -5.36 -51.37 0.74
N THR A 185 -6.01 -52.25 -0.02
CA THR A 185 -5.81 -52.46 -1.48
C THR A 185 -6.61 -51.47 -2.34
N ASP A 186 -7.31 -50.53 -1.70
CA ASP A 186 -8.25 -49.60 -2.34
C ASP A 186 -7.51 -48.39 -2.91
N SER A 187 -7.66 -48.22 -4.23
CA SER A 187 -7.02 -47.15 -5.00
C SER A 187 -7.54 -45.76 -4.61
N VAL A 188 -8.74 -45.66 -4.04
CA VAL A 188 -9.34 -44.40 -3.57
C VAL A 188 -8.63 -43.90 -2.30
N VAL A 189 -8.41 -44.78 -1.33
CA VAL A 189 -7.70 -44.44 -0.08
C VAL A 189 -6.27 -44.01 -0.39
N PHE A 190 -5.63 -44.71 -1.32
CA PHE A 190 -4.33 -44.30 -1.84
C PHE A 190 -4.39 -42.88 -2.43
N ALA A 191 -5.30 -42.61 -3.37
CA ALA A 191 -5.40 -41.29 -4.00
C ALA A 191 -5.60 -40.15 -2.96
N LEU A 192 -6.40 -40.39 -1.93
CA LEU A 192 -6.60 -39.45 -0.82
C LEU A 192 -5.33 -39.22 0.01
N LEU A 193 -4.54 -40.26 0.27
CA LEU A 193 -3.26 -40.14 0.99
C LEU A 193 -2.21 -39.34 0.20
N PHE A 194 -2.23 -39.45 -1.12
CA PHE A 194 -1.37 -38.64 -1.98
C PHE A 194 -1.76 -37.19 -2.02
N LEU A 195 -3.06 -36.91 -2.15
CA LEU A 195 -3.58 -35.55 -2.12
C LEU A 195 -3.28 -34.90 -0.77
N THR A 196 -3.44 -35.63 0.33
CA THR A 196 -3.08 -35.13 1.68
C THR A 196 -1.57 -34.90 1.85
N ALA A 197 -0.71 -35.82 1.42
CA ALA A 197 0.74 -35.61 1.49
C ALA A 197 1.20 -34.43 0.60
N SER A 198 0.69 -34.34 -0.62
CA SER A 198 1.03 -33.27 -1.56
C SER A 198 0.52 -31.90 -1.10
N SER A 199 -0.70 -31.83 -0.59
CA SER A 199 -1.26 -30.59 -0.02
C SER A 199 -0.48 -30.13 1.21
N MET A 200 -0.07 -31.05 2.10
CA MET A 200 0.76 -30.70 3.25
C MET A 200 2.15 -30.21 2.84
N LEU A 201 2.75 -30.78 1.79
CA LEU A 201 4.04 -30.30 1.25
C LEU A 201 3.91 -28.86 0.76
N LEU A 202 2.82 -28.55 0.04
CA LEU A 202 2.53 -27.20 -0.43
C LEU A 202 2.28 -26.23 0.72
N VAL A 203 1.54 -26.64 1.75
CA VAL A 203 1.28 -25.84 2.96
C VAL A 203 2.58 -25.51 3.70
N ILE A 204 3.47 -26.48 3.87
CA ILE A 204 4.78 -26.27 4.50
C ILE A 204 5.64 -25.31 3.66
N CYS A 205 5.62 -25.47 2.33
CA CYS A 205 6.33 -24.55 1.44
C CYS A 205 5.81 -23.12 1.56
N GLU A 206 4.48 -22.92 1.52
CA GLU A 206 3.86 -21.60 1.67
C GLU A 206 4.11 -21.01 3.05
N LEU A 207 4.05 -21.80 4.12
CA LEU A 207 4.35 -21.34 5.48
C LEU A 207 5.79 -20.85 5.60
N LEU A 208 6.76 -21.58 5.03
CA LEU A 208 8.16 -21.16 5.02
C LEU A 208 8.36 -19.88 4.20
N ILE A 209 7.69 -19.76 3.05
CA ILE A 209 7.72 -18.55 2.22
C ILE A 209 7.08 -17.37 2.95
N TRP A 210 5.95 -17.58 3.63
CA TRP A 210 5.27 -16.57 4.43
C TRP A 210 6.13 -16.11 5.60
N ALA A 211 6.76 -17.04 6.32
CA ALA A 211 7.68 -16.71 7.40
C ALA A 211 8.87 -15.86 6.90
N ASP A 212 9.45 -16.18 5.72
CA ASP A 212 10.49 -15.35 5.10
C ASP A 212 9.98 -13.94 4.75
N LYS A 213 8.76 -13.83 4.22
CA LYS A 213 8.13 -12.54 3.91
C LYS A 213 7.87 -11.72 5.18
N ALA A 214 7.36 -12.35 6.24
CA ALA A 214 7.11 -11.70 7.53
C ALA A 214 8.42 -11.18 8.17
N GLN A 215 9.49 -11.98 8.14
CA GLN A 215 10.81 -11.54 8.61
C GLN A 215 11.42 -10.42 7.77
N ARG A 216 11.11 -10.33 6.47
CA ARG A 216 11.54 -9.20 5.63
C ARG A 216 10.75 -7.95 5.96
N ALA A 217 9.43 -8.06 6.08
CA ALA A 217 8.56 -6.95 6.45
C ALA A 217 9.01 -6.33 7.78
N LYS A 218 9.26 -7.15 8.80
CA LYS A 218 9.74 -6.67 10.11
C LYS A 218 11.09 -5.94 10.06
N ARG A 219 11.98 -6.33 9.13
CA ARG A 219 13.26 -5.64 8.93
C ARG A 219 13.09 -4.31 8.20
N GLU A 220 12.18 -4.26 7.25
CA GLU A 220 11.83 -3.06 6.50
C GLU A 220 11.13 -2.04 7.39
N GLU A 221 10.16 -2.48 8.20
CA GLU A 221 9.49 -1.71 9.24
C GLU A 221 10.51 -1.03 10.16
N LYS A 222 11.44 -1.82 10.73
CA LYS A 222 12.49 -1.27 11.62
C LYS A 222 13.35 -0.21 10.92
N LEU A 223 13.63 -0.36 9.63
CA LEU A 223 14.38 0.63 8.87
C LEU A 223 13.57 1.91 8.64
N LEU A 224 12.28 1.77 8.32
CA LEU A 224 11.35 2.89 8.16
C LEU A 224 11.16 3.66 9.47
N THR A 225 11.03 2.98 10.61
CA THR A 225 10.93 3.61 11.93
C THR A 225 12.15 4.48 12.23
N LEU A 226 13.36 3.97 11.96
CA LEU A 226 14.59 4.73 12.13
C LEU A 226 14.64 5.97 11.22
N GLN A 227 14.12 5.85 9.99
CA GLN A 227 14.03 6.97 9.06
C GLN A 227 13.01 8.02 9.52
N MET A 228 11.83 7.61 10.00
CA MET A 228 10.81 8.49 10.55
C MET A 228 11.30 9.22 11.81
N GLU A 229 12.00 8.52 12.70
CA GLU A 229 12.63 9.16 13.87
C GLU A 229 13.64 10.24 13.46
N SER A 230 14.43 9.98 12.42
CA SER A 230 15.36 10.97 11.89
C SER A 230 14.64 12.18 11.29
N GLN A 231 13.56 11.98 10.54
CA GLN A 231 12.73 13.07 9.99
C GLN A 231 12.03 13.86 11.08
N ARG A 232 11.51 13.19 12.12
CA ARG A 232 10.87 13.83 13.28
C ARG A 232 11.82 14.80 13.97
N ARG A 233 13.09 14.39 14.19
CA ARG A 233 14.11 15.29 14.77
C ARG A 233 14.37 16.52 13.90
N GLN A 234 14.42 16.35 12.57
CA GLN A 234 14.58 17.48 11.64
C GLN A 234 13.39 18.46 11.73
N TYR A 235 12.16 17.92 11.82
CA TYR A 235 10.96 18.72 11.98
C TYR A 235 10.97 19.49 13.32
N GLU A 236 11.38 18.86 14.42
CA GLU A 236 11.52 19.53 15.72
C GLU A 236 12.51 20.71 15.67
N ASP A 237 13.61 20.59 14.93
CA ASP A 237 14.58 21.68 14.76
C ASP A 237 14.02 22.85 13.93
N ILE A 238 13.25 22.55 12.88
CA ILE A 238 12.54 23.58 12.10
C ILE A 238 11.48 24.25 12.98
N TRP A 239 10.75 23.47 13.77
CA TRP A 239 9.73 23.98 14.68
C TRP A 239 10.31 24.94 15.72
N ARG A 240 11.45 24.61 16.33
CA ARG A 240 12.14 25.50 17.28
C ARG A 240 12.52 26.84 16.64
N LYS A 241 12.97 26.82 15.38
CA LYS A 241 13.27 28.06 14.63
C LYS A 241 12.01 28.88 14.36
N PHE A 242 10.90 28.21 14.05
CA PHE A 242 9.61 28.87 13.85
C PHE A 242 9.06 29.49 15.14
N GLU A 243 9.14 28.79 16.27
CA GLU A 243 8.71 29.27 17.59
C GLU A 243 9.52 30.52 18.00
N ALA A 244 10.84 30.51 17.79
CA ALA A 244 11.69 31.68 18.00
C ALA A 244 11.29 32.87 17.13
N GLY A 245 10.93 32.63 15.85
CA GLY A 245 10.42 33.66 14.96
C GLY A 245 9.04 34.20 15.37
N ARG A 246 8.17 33.35 15.94
CA ARG A 246 6.86 33.77 16.48
C ARG A 246 7.04 34.64 17.72
N ALA A 247 7.91 34.26 18.65
CA ALA A 247 8.24 35.07 19.83
C ALA A 247 8.78 36.45 19.41
N TYR A 248 9.69 36.48 18.44
CA TYR A 248 10.20 37.73 17.88
C TYR A 248 9.10 38.63 17.29
N ARG A 249 8.18 38.07 16.48
CA ARG A 249 7.04 38.84 15.94
C ARG A 249 6.08 39.33 17.02
N HIS A 250 5.87 38.54 18.07
CA HIS A 250 5.02 38.91 19.21
C HIS A 250 5.60 40.12 19.94
N ASP A 251 6.90 40.09 20.23
CA ASP A 251 7.59 41.19 20.90
C ASP A 251 7.58 42.45 20.03
N MET A 252 7.81 42.32 18.72
CA MET A 252 7.70 43.44 17.78
C MET A 252 6.29 44.05 17.74
N ARG A 253 5.25 43.21 17.71
CA ARG A 253 3.86 43.69 17.77
C ARG A 253 3.61 44.45 19.08
N HIS A 254 4.12 43.94 20.21
CA HIS A 254 4.00 44.61 21.50
C HIS A 254 4.64 46.00 21.47
N HIS A 255 5.85 46.13 20.93
CA HIS A 255 6.50 47.44 20.77
C HIS A 255 5.70 48.41 19.89
N LEU A 256 5.15 47.93 18.76
CA LEU A 256 4.34 48.76 17.86
C LEU A 256 3.03 49.23 18.50
N VAL A 257 2.39 48.38 19.31
CA VAL A 257 1.18 48.75 20.06
C VAL A 257 1.48 49.79 21.13
N THR A 258 2.55 49.60 21.90
CA THR A 258 2.99 50.56 22.93
C THR A 258 3.34 51.92 22.31
N LEU A 259 4.06 51.92 21.19
CA LEU A 259 4.34 53.12 20.41
C LEU A 259 3.08 53.84 19.93
N GLY A 260 2.13 53.08 19.37
CA GLY A 260 0.85 53.64 18.94
C GLY A 260 0.06 54.29 20.08
N ALA A 261 0.06 53.68 21.27
CA ALA A 261 -0.60 54.20 22.45
C ALA A 261 0.02 55.51 22.96
N LEU A 262 1.37 55.56 23.04
CA LEU A 262 2.11 56.76 23.47
C LEU A 262 1.91 57.93 22.50
N ILE A 263 1.85 57.66 21.20
CA ILE A 263 1.58 58.68 20.17
C ILE A 263 0.14 59.19 20.28
N GLN A 264 -0.85 58.32 20.51
CA GLN A 264 -2.25 58.72 20.67
C GLN A 264 -2.48 59.61 21.90
N GLN A 265 -1.68 59.44 22.96
CA GLN A 265 -1.76 60.25 24.18
C GLN A 265 -1.11 61.64 24.04
N SER A 266 -0.59 61.98 22.84
CA SER A 266 0.19 63.21 22.58
C SER A 266 1.46 63.34 23.44
N ASP A 267 1.88 62.24 24.09
CA ASP A 267 3.05 62.21 24.96
C ASP A 267 4.32 61.97 24.16
N THR A 268 4.61 62.95 23.30
CA THR A 268 5.72 62.94 22.35
C THR A 268 7.08 62.77 23.02
N LYS A 269 7.20 63.11 24.30
CA LYS A 269 8.43 62.98 25.06
C LYS A 269 8.68 61.54 25.53
N GLU A 270 7.68 60.87 26.10
CA GLU A 270 7.77 59.45 26.47
C GLU A 270 7.87 58.55 25.24
N ALA A 271 7.16 58.86 24.15
CA ALA A 271 7.33 58.16 22.89
C ALA A 271 8.77 58.27 22.36
N ALA A 272 9.38 59.46 22.45
CA ALA A 272 10.77 59.67 22.04
C ALA A 272 11.76 58.94 22.95
N GLU A 273 11.54 58.92 24.27
CA GLU A 273 12.35 58.18 25.23
C GLU A 273 12.24 56.67 25.02
N TYR A 274 11.04 56.14 24.75
CA TYR A 274 10.82 54.73 24.41
C TYR A 274 11.46 54.33 23.08
N ILE A 275 11.40 55.19 22.05
CA ILE A 275 12.15 55.01 20.79
C ILE A 275 13.65 55.03 21.07
N GLN A 276 14.12 55.86 22.00
CA GLN A 276 15.53 55.97 22.35
C GLN A 276 16.02 54.78 23.18
N GLU A 277 15.16 54.17 23.99
CA GLU A 277 15.43 52.92 24.70
C GLU A 277 15.42 51.71 23.75
N LEU A 278 14.43 51.61 22.86
CA LEU A 278 14.47 50.66 21.73
C LEU A 278 15.74 50.89 20.92
N ARG A 279 16.02 52.14 20.51
CA ARG A 279 17.27 52.49 19.82
C ARG A 279 18.48 52.18 20.66
N GLY A 280 18.47 52.27 21.98
CA GLY A 280 19.62 51.87 22.81
C GLY A 280 19.90 50.37 22.72
N GLN A 281 18.83 49.56 22.62
CA GLN A 281 18.92 48.14 22.30
C GLN A 281 19.39 47.90 20.84
N PHE A 282 19.12 48.84 19.93
CA PHE A 282 19.49 48.80 18.50
C PHE A 282 20.70 49.68 18.07
N ASP A 283 21.33 50.51 18.89
CA ASP A 283 22.37 51.49 18.46
C ASP A 283 23.77 50.84 18.52
N GLN A 284 23.86 49.59 18.97
CA GLN A 284 24.92 48.66 18.52
C GLN A 284 24.65 48.10 17.10
N ILE A 285 23.56 48.53 16.44
CA ILE A 285 23.02 48.06 15.17
C ILE A 285 22.84 49.23 14.19
N GLN A 286 23.95 49.75 13.63
CA GLN A 286 23.87 50.41 12.32
C GLN A 286 23.32 49.38 11.31
N VAL A 287 22.14 49.64 10.75
CA VAL A 287 21.54 48.84 9.68
C VAL A 287 22.22 49.27 8.39
N GLU A 288 23.27 48.54 8.01
CA GLU A 288 23.86 48.70 6.69
C GLU A 288 22.90 48.12 5.65
N THR A 289 22.54 48.91 4.64
CA THR A 289 21.69 48.44 3.55
C THR A 289 22.55 47.75 2.50
N PHE A 290 22.42 46.43 2.38
CA PHE A 290 23.11 45.59 1.39
C PHE A 290 22.26 45.34 0.15
N CYS A 291 20.92 45.32 0.26
CA CYS A 291 20.01 45.12 -0.87
C CYS A 291 18.62 45.72 -0.63
N GLN A 292 17.79 45.77 -1.69
CA GLN A 292 16.45 46.37 -1.64
C GLN A 292 15.39 45.43 -1.03
N ASN A 293 15.60 44.11 -1.06
CA ASN A 293 14.69 43.16 -0.42
C ASN A 293 14.86 43.19 1.11
N VAL A 294 13.80 43.57 1.82
CA VAL A 294 13.82 43.84 3.28
C VAL A 294 14.20 42.59 4.08
N THR A 295 13.61 41.45 3.75
CA THR A 295 13.82 40.18 4.46
C THR A 295 15.25 39.68 4.31
N VAL A 296 15.78 39.67 3.08
CA VAL A 296 17.16 39.28 2.81
C VAL A 296 18.15 40.27 3.42
N ASN A 297 17.86 41.58 3.36
CA ASN A 297 18.71 42.61 3.96
C ASN A 297 18.86 42.42 5.48
N ALA A 298 17.79 42.04 6.18
CA ALA A 298 17.82 41.76 7.62
C ALA A 298 18.76 40.60 7.95
N VAL A 299 18.69 39.48 7.22
CA VAL A 299 19.56 38.32 7.41
C VAL A 299 21.02 38.66 7.12
N LEU A 300 21.30 39.36 6.02
CA LEU A 300 22.64 39.81 5.68
C LEU A 300 23.23 40.72 6.76
N SER A 301 22.45 41.69 7.23
CA SER A 301 22.85 42.62 8.29
C SER A 301 23.22 41.89 9.59
N PHE A 302 22.48 40.85 9.94
CA PHE A 302 22.73 40.03 11.12
C PHE A 302 24.05 39.26 10.99
N TYR A 303 24.25 38.50 9.91
CA TYR A 303 25.43 37.65 9.75
C TYR A 303 26.71 38.43 9.44
N ILE A 304 26.64 39.52 8.66
CA ILE A 304 27.81 40.37 8.39
C ILE A 304 28.30 41.02 9.69
N ARG A 305 27.39 41.43 10.57
CA ARG A 305 27.73 41.92 11.91
C ARG A 305 28.43 40.85 12.74
N GLN A 306 27.91 39.63 12.75
CA GLN A 306 28.56 38.51 13.45
C GLN A 306 29.96 38.24 12.89
N ALA A 307 30.13 38.24 11.57
CA ALA A 307 31.42 38.06 10.93
C ALA A 307 32.43 39.16 11.34
N ARG A 308 32.01 40.42 11.36
CA ARG A 308 32.85 41.55 11.81
C ARG A 308 33.19 41.47 13.29
N LYS A 309 32.23 41.10 14.16
CA LYS A 309 32.49 40.84 15.58
C LYS A 309 33.50 39.70 15.78
N ALA A 310 33.50 38.71 14.90
CA ALA A 310 34.50 37.65 14.85
C ALA A 310 35.83 38.09 14.21
N GLY A 311 36.05 39.38 13.96
CA GLY A 311 37.29 39.92 13.39
C GLY A 311 37.47 39.65 11.90
N CYS A 312 36.42 39.28 11.16
CA CYS A 312 36.50 39.04 9.72
C CYS A 312 36.36 40.35 8.93
N LYS A 313 37.25 40.57 7.95
CA LYS A 313 37.01 41.58 6.92
C LYS A 313 35.94 41.08 5.94
N VAL A 314 34.80 41.76 5.84
CA VAL A 314 33.69 41.34 4.97
C VAL A 314 33.56 42.27 3.76
N GLU A 315 33.56 41.68 2.56
CA GLU A 315 33.26 42.35 1.29
C GLU A 315 31.96 41.75 0.73
N ALA A 316 30.90 42.55 0.66
CA ALA A 316 29.57 42.11 0.22
C ALA A 316 29.13 42.87 -1.04
N GLU A 317 28.94 42.16 -2.14
CA GLU A 317 28.37 42.69 -3.38
C GLU A 317 27.01 42.02 -3.63
N VAL A 318 25.93 42.71 -3.26
CA VAL A 318 24.57 42.16 -3.34
C VAL A 318 23.72 43.04 -4.26
N LYS A 319 23.26 42.45 -5.37
CA LYS A 319 22.44 43.10 -6.40
C LYS A 319 21.11 42.37 -6.51
N LEU A 320 20.22 42.65 -5.55
CA LEU A 320 18.89 42.07 -5.48
C LEU A 320 17.83 43.18 -5.50
N PRO A 321 16.81 43.06 -6.38
CA PRO A 321 15.68 43.97 -6.40
C PRO A 321 14.78 43.77 -5.17
N GLU A 322 13.84 44.69 -4.96
CA GLU A 322 12.87 44.62 -3.86
C GLU A 322 12.02 43.34 -3.90
N SER A 323 11.52 42.98 -5.09
CA SER A 323 10.74 41.76 -5.32
C SER A 323 11.48 40.79 -6.25
N ILE A 324 11.42 39.51 -5.91
CA ILE A 324 12.13 38.41 -6.56
C ILE A 324 11.20 37.20 -6.70
N PRO A 325 11.29 36.43 -7.81
CA PRO A 325 10.42 35.28 -8.07
C PRO A 325 10.92 34.01 -7.36
N PHE A 326 11.31 34.14 -6.09
CA PHE A 326 11.77 33.05 -5.22
C PHE A 326 11.17 33.27 -3.83
N GLU A 327 10.93 32.19 -3.08
CA GLU A 327 10.51 32.32 -1.69
C GLU A 327 11.61 32.99 -0.87
N GLU A 328 11.29 34.09 -0.19
CA GLU A 328 12.27 34.86 0.59
C GLU A 328 12.92 34.03 1.70
N MET A 329 12.16 33.09 2.28
CA MET A 329 12.64 32.19 3.31
C MET A 329 13.71 31.21 2.78
N ASP A 330 13.56 30.72 1.55
CA ASP A 330 14.53 29.82 0.93
C ASP A 330 15.88 30.52 0.71
N LEU A 331 15.85 31.79 0.28
CA LEU A 331 17.06 32.60 0.14
C LEU A 331 17.72 32.89 1.49
N CYS A 332 16.91 33.16 2.51
CA CYS A 332 17.40 33.31 3.87
C CYS A 332 18.09 32.03 4.37
N ILE A 333 17.54 30.84 4.07
CA ILE A 333 18.18 29.55 4.39
C ILE A 333 19.52 29.42 3.67
N VAL A 334 19.60 29.75 2.38
CA VAL A 334 20.88 29.64 1.63
C VAL A 334 21.94 30.59 2.19
N LEU A 335 21.57 31.85 2.41
CA LEU A 335 22.50 32.89 2.90
C LEU A 335 22.94 32.64 4.34
N SER A 336 22.01 32.29 5.24
CA SER A 336 22.32 32.02 6.65
C SER A 336 23.29 30.85 6.79
N ASN A 337 23.01 29.72 6.15
CA ASN A 337 23.87 28.54 6.23
C ASN A 337 25.24 28.78 5.59
N ALA A 338 25.31 29.51 4.46
CA ALA A 338 26.58 29.81 3.80
C ALA A 338 27.46 30.76 4.63
N LEU A 339 26.85 31.82 5.20
CA LEU A 339 27.56 32.81 6.02
C LEU A 339 27.96 32.23 7.38
N GLU A 340 27.11 31.44 8.02
CA GLU A 340 27.43 30.74 9.27
C GLU A 340 28.63 29.81 9.10
N ASN A 341 28.66 29.04 7.99
CA ASN A 341 29.79 28.17 7.66
C ASN A 341 31.09 28.99 7.48
N ALA A 342 31.01 30.12 6.76
CA ALA A 342 32.16 30.99 6.54
C ALA A 342 32.68 31.64 7.85
N ILE A 343 31.77 32.08 8.72
CA ILE A 343 32.12 32.67 10.03
C ILE A 343 32.79 31.63 10.92
N HIS A 344 32.23 30.43 10.99
CA HIS A 344 32.76 29.34 11.80
C HIS A 344 34.17 28.93 11.33
N ALA A 345 34.38 28.78 10.02
CA ALA A 345 35.68 28.47 9.44
C ALA A 345 36.72 29.58 9.72
N CYS A 346 36.34 30.85 9.53
CA CYS A 346 37.20 31.99 9.85
C CYS A 346 37.54 32.08 11.34
N GLY A 347 36.63 31.71 12.24
CA GLY A 347 36.84 31.72 13.69
C GLY A 347 38.04 30.89 14.15
N LYS A 348 38.44 29.86 13.38
CA LYS A 348 39.62 29.01 13.67
C LYS A 348 40.96 29.65 13.24
N LEU A 349 40.94 30.69 12.43
CA LEU A 349 42.14 31.35 11.89
C LEU A 349 42.61 32.50 12.79
N LYS A 350 43.86 32.96 12.62
CA LYS A 350 44.31 34.22 13.24
C LYS A 350 43.57 35.40 12.63
N GLU A 351 43.26 36.41 13.44
CA GLU A 351 42.41 37.56 13.06
C GLU A 351 42.83 38.24 11.75
N LYS A 352 44.13 38.49 11.56
CA LYS A 352 44.67 39.12 10.33
C LYS A 352 44.41 38.34 9.03
N ALA A 353 44.09 37.05 9.12
CA ALA A 353 43.83 36.19 7.97
C ALA A 353 42.33 35.98 7.71
N ARG A 354 41.43 36.53 8.54
CA ARG A 354 39.98 36.31 8.44
C ARG A 354 39.34 37.25 7.42
N TYR A 355 38.75 36.69 6.37
CA TYR A 355 37.94 37.47 5.43
C TYR A 355 36.75 36.66 4.90
N ILE A 356 35.69 37.35 4.48
CA ILE A 356 34.54 36.74 3.80
C ILE A 356 34.20 37.61 2.60
N LYS A 357 34.09 37.00 1.41
CA LYS A 357 33.55 37.67 0.22
C LYS A 357 32.21 37.05 -0.12
N LEU A 358 31.16 37.88 -0.11
CA LEU A 358 29.81 37.51 -0.49
C LEU A 358 29.46 38.17 -1.81
N LYS A 359 28.95 37.37 -2.76
CA LYS A 359 28.31 37.86 -3.98
C LYS A 359 26.92 37.26 -4.10
N ALA A 360 25.90 38.09 -4.26
CA ALA A 360 24.56 37.63 -4.56
C ALA A 360 23.94 38.50 -5.64
N SER A 361 23.52 37.90 -6.75
CA SER A 361 22.97 38.61 -7.91
C SER A 361 21.79 37.87 -8.50
N PHE A 362 20.79 38.63 -8.93
CA PHE A 362 19.73 38.13 -9.78
C PHE A 362 20.03 38.50 -11.24
N GLU A 363 20.46 37.51 -12.04
CA GLU A 363 20.97 37.70 -13.39
C GLU A 363 19.91 37.35 -14.44
N GLY A 364 19.71 38.24 -15.42
CA GLY A 364 18.87 37.99 -16.59
C GLY A 364 17.39 37.72 -16.30
N ASN A 365 16.90 38.07 -15.09
CA ASN A 365 15.55 37.77 -14.61
C ASN A 365 15.18 36.27 -14.60
N GLN A 366 16.21 35.40 -14.60
CA GLN A 366 16.04 33.94 -14.78
C GLN A 366 16.79 33.12 -13.74
N LYS A 367 17.93 33.61 -13.23
CA LYS A 367 18.75 32.83 -12.28
C LYS A 367 19.22 33.69 -11.11
N MET A 368 19.16 33.12 -9.93
CA MET A 368 19.70 33.67 -8.69
C MET A 368 21.03 33.01 -8.40
N VAL A 369 22.10 33.80 -8.25
CA VAL A 369 23.45 33.32 -8.00
C VAL A 369 23.90 33.83 -6.63
N ILE A 370 24.29 32.91 -5.75
CA ILE A 370 24.86 33.20 -4.44
C ILE A 370 26.22 32.53 -4.36
N SER A 371 27.24 33.28 -3.99
CA SER A 371 28.62 32.80 -3.82
C SER A 371 29.21 33.37 -2.55
N VAL A 372 29.77 32.49 -1.72
CA VAL A 372 30.51 32.85 -0.51
C VAL A 372 31.91 32.25 -0.59
N GLU A 373 32.93 33.08 -0.38
CA GLU A 373 34.34 32.69 -0.33
C GLU A 373 34.91 33.05 1.04
N ASN A 374 35.61 32.11 1.67
CA ASN A 374 36.33 32.33 2.93
C ASN A 374 37.60 31.47 3.02
N PRO A 375 38.64 31.92 3.72
CA PRO A 375 39.81 31.10 4.02
C PRO A 375 39.44 29.96 4.98
N CYS A 376 40.08 28.80 4.81
CA CYS A 376 39.91 27.61 5.63
C CYS A 376 41.27 26.94 5.85
N ALA A 377 41.65 26.71 7.13
CA ALA A 377 42.92 26.07 7.48
C ALA A 377 42.85 24.53 7.44
N ASP A 378 41.65 23.96 7.58
CA ASP A 378 41.48 22.52 7.67
C ASP A 378 41.59 21.89 6.28
N ALA A 379 42.30 20.76 6.17
CA ALA A 379 42.20 19.91 5.00
C ALA A 379 40.79 19.30 4.99
N VAL A 380 40.02 19.57 3.95
CA VAL A 380 38.66 19.05 3.77
C VAL A 380 38.72 17.90 2.79
N GLU A 381 38.48 16.68 3.27
CA GLU A 381 38.18 15.55 2.39
C GLU A 381 36.75 15.69 1.88
N PHE A 382 36.49 15.34 0.62
CA PHE A 382 35.15 15.39 0.04
C PHE A 382 34.65 13.96 -0.23
N ASP A 383 33.37 13.72 -0.01
CA ASP A 383 32.70 12.45 -0.32
C ASP A 383 32.36 12.33 -1.83
N GLU A 384 31.82 11.18 -2.25
CA GLU A 384 31.42 10.93 -3.64
C GLU A 384 30.35 11.92 -4.15
N ASP A 385 29.59 12.54 -3.24
CA ASP A 385 28.54 13.52 -3.53
C ASP A 385 29.08 14.97 -3.55
N GLY A 386 30.39 15.18 -3.35
CA GLY A 386 31.04 16.48 -3.40
C GLY A 386 30.84 17.33 -2.14
N PHE A 387 30.51 16.73 -0.99
CA PHE A 387 30.42 17.40 0.31
C PHE A 387 31.64 17.11 1.18
N PRO A 388 32.01 18.01 2.12
CA PRO A 388 32.99 17.70 3.15
C PRO A 388 32.66 16.38 3.88
N ALA A 389 33.55 15.39 3.77
CA ALA A 389 33.51 14.12 4.46
C ALA A 389 33.77 14.32 5.96
N THR A 390 32.81 14.89 6.69
CA THR A 390 32.95 15.08 8.14
C THR A 390 32.64 13.79 8.89
N VAL A 391 33.59 13.36 9.72
CA VAL A 391 33.36 12.44 10.84
C VAL A 391 32.26 13.02 11.72
N GLN A 392 31.20 12.25 11.99
CA GLN A 392 30.05 12.65 12.80
C GLN A 392 30.50 13.27 14.14
N ARG A 393 30.44 14.59 14.23
CA ARG A 393 30.34 15.35 15.48
C ARG A 393 29.04 16.14 15.42
N GLU A 394 28.32 16.19 16.54
CA GLU A 394 27.08 16.95 16.66
C GLU A 394 27.27 18.39 16.18
N GLY A 395 26.46 18.81 15.20
CA GLY A 395 26.45 20.18 14.68
C GLY A 395 27.27 20.47 13.41
N HIS A 396 27.95 19.49 12.80
CA HIS A 396 28.65 19.69 11.51
C HIS A 396 27.99 18.93 10.35
N GLY A 397 27.84 19.61 9.20
CA GLY A 397 27.37 19.03 7.93
C GLY A 397 25.89 19.30 7.54
N ILE A 398 25.07 19.87 8.43
CA ILE A 398 23.62 20.10 8.18
C ILE A 398 23.40 21.32 7.27
N GLY A 399 24.23 22.36 7.40
CA GLY A 399 24.05 23.62 6.68
C GLY A 399 24.18 23.48 5.17
N LEU A 400 25.23 22.82 4.67
CA LEU A 400 25.43 22.61 3.23
C LEU A 400 24.34 21.71 2.62
N ARG A 401 23.83 20.72 3.36
CA ARG A 401 22.70 19.88 2.93
C ARG A 401 21.40 20.68 2.86
N SER A 402 21.20 21.63 3.75
CA SER A 402 20.06 22.55 3.72
C SER A 402 20.13 23.44 2.48
N ILE A 403 21.32 23.95 2.13
CA ILE A 403 21.55 24.69 0.89
C ILE A 403 21.24 23.81 -0.32
N GLN A 404 21.74 22.57 -0.36
CA GLN A 404 21.49 21.65 -1.47
C GLN A 404 20.01 21.32 -1.64
N ALA A 405 19.26 21.13 -0.55
CA ALA A 405 17.83 20.85 -0.59
C ALA A 405 17.05 22.01 -1.23
N VAL A 406 17.34 23.25 -0.80
CA VAL A 406 16.74 24.46 -1.38
C VAL A 406 17.14 24.61 -2.85
N VAL A 407 18.42 24.43 -3.18
CA VAL A 407 18.89 24.54 -4.57
C VAL A 407 18.21 23.50 -5.48
N LYS A 408 18.03 22.26 -5.01
CA LYS A 408 17.28 21.22 -5.72
C LYS A 408 15.80 21.58 -5.94
N LYS A 409 15.14 22.21 -4.96
CA LYS A 409 13.75 22.72 -5.10
C LYS A 409 13.60 23.63 -6.32
N TYR A 410 14.63 24.42 -6.64
CA TYR A 410 14.65 25.33 -7.79
C TYR A 410 15.40 24.79 -9.02
N ASN A 411 15.54 23.46 -9.13
CA ASN A 411 16.29 22.77 -10.20
C ASN A 411 17.70 23.34 -10.43
N GLY A 412 18.28 23.89 -9.36
CA GLY A 412 19.52 24.63 -9.38
C GLY A 412 20.77 23.78 -9.26
N LEU A 413 21.92 24.44 -9.26
CA LEU A 413 23.24 23.83 -9.13
C LEU A 413 23.90 24.31 -7.84
N PHE A 414 24.35 23.37 -7.02
CA PHE A 414 25.10 23.63 -5.80
C PHE A 414 26.50 23.02 -5.94
N SER A 415 27.52 23.77 -5.57
CA SER A 415 28.90 23.29 -5.52
C SER A 415 29.65 23.90 -4.34
N CYS A 416 30.45 23.09 -3.66
CA CYS A 416 31.46 23.57 -2.74
C CYS A 416 32.80 22.90 -3.01
N ASN A 417 33.89 23.68 -2.92
CA ASN A 417 35.25 23.20 -3.16
C ASN A 417 36.26 23.97 -2.30
N LEU A 418 37.42 23.36 -2.07
CA LEU A 418 38.55 23.96 -1.37
C LEU A 418 39.72 24.10 -2.35
N GLU A 419 40.14 25.33 -2.66
CA GLU A 419 41.30 25.61 -3.50
C GLU A 419 42.28 26.52 -2.76
N LYS A 420 43.56 26.11 -2.65
CA LYS A 420 44.64 26.93 -2.05
C LYS A 420 44.26 27.54 -0.68
N SER A 421 43.65 26.73 0.20
CA SER A 421 43.15 27.14 1.53
C SER A 421 42.00 28.15 1.52
N VAL A 422 41.27 28.25 0.41
CA VAL A 422 40.06 29.05 0.25
C VAL A 422 38.89 28.13 -0.05
N PHE A 423 37.86 28.19 0.78
CA PHE A 423 36.62 27.45 0.61
C PHE A 423 35.61 28.30 -0.16
N TYR A 424 35.04 27.70 -1.19
CA TYR A 424 34.02 28.31 -2.04
C TYR A 424 32.70 27.58 -1.83
N THR A 425 31.64 28.33 -1.59
CA THR A 425 30.25 27.84 -1.60
C THR A 425 29.50 28.59 -2.67
N LYS A 426 28.99 27.89 -3.68
CA LYS A 426 28.24 28.48 -4.78
C LYS A 426 26.91 27.78 -4.96
N ALA A 427 25.85 28.56 -4.99
CA ALA A 427 24.48 28.14 -5.23
C ALA A 427 23.90 28.94 -6.40
N VAL A 428 23.34 28.25 -7.38
CA VAL A 428 22.62 28.83 -8.51
C VAL A 428 21.22 28.24 -8.50
N MET A 429 20.19 29.08 -8.44
CA MET A 429 18.79 28.67 -8.48
C MET A 429 18.14 29.22 -9.74
N PHE A 430 17.34 28.41 -10.43
CA PHE A 430 16.63 28.84 -11.63
C PHE A 430 15.18 29.17 -11.30
N ARG A 431 14.68 30.23 -11.92
CA ARG A 431 13.25 30.55 -11.88
C ARG A 431 12.48 29.39 -12.50
N GLN A 432 11.54 28.80 -11.77
CA GLN A 432 10.66 27.78 -12.33
C GLN A 432 9.79 28.44 -13.42
N GLN A 433 10.01 28.05 -14.68
CA GLN A 433 9.03 28.29 -15.73
C GLN A 433 7.89 27.29 -15.49
N THR A 434 6.67 27.79 -15.34
CA THR A 434 5.46 26.96 -15.36
C THR A 434 5.38 26.27 -16.73
N ALA A 435 5.95 25.08 -16.82
CA ALA A 435 5.79 24.17 -17.93
C ALA A 435 4.77 23.10 -17.53
N MET A 436 3.52 23.27 -17.98
CA MET A 436 2.65 22.12 -18.23
C MET A 436 3.39 21.19 -19.22
N GLY A 437 3.63 19.93 -18.84
CA GLY A 437 4.03 18.91 -19.81
C GLY A 437 4.97 17.81 -19.32
N SER A 438 4.38 16.62 -19.15
CA SER A 438 5.02 15.29 -19.13
C SER A 438 5.78 14.88 -17.87
N ILE A 439 5.07 14.18 -16.97
CA ILE A 439 5.69 13.11 -16.20
C ILE A 439 5.77 11.90 -17.13
N ALA A 440 6.99 11.50 -17.44
CA ALA A 440 7.32 10.35 -18.26
C ALA A 440 6.70 9.06 -17.69
N ALA A 441 6.06 8.30 -18.57
CA ALA A 441 5.50 6.98 -18.28
C ALA A 441 6.57 6.01 -17.79
N GLY A 442 6.58 5.74 -16.48
CA GLY A 442 7.24 4.58 -15.90
C GLY A 442 6.52 3.31 -16.34
N ARG A 443 7.22 2.42 -17.04
CA ARG A 443 6.72 1.10 -17.46
C ARG A 443 6.15 0.32 -16.27
N ALA A 444 4.88 -0.08 -16.38
CA ALA A 444 4.24 -1.01 -15.46
C ALA A 444 4.98 -2.38 -15.43
N PRO A 445 5.13 -3.03 -14.26
CA PRO A 445 5.62 -4.40 -14.19
C PRO A 445 4.67 -5.36 -14.92
N SER A 446 5.20 -6.23 -15.77
CA SER A 446 4.40 -7.24 -16.48
C SER A 446 3.95 -8.38 -15.55
N TYR A 447 2.67 -8.41 -15.18
CA TYR A 447 2.04 -9.38 -14.27
C TYR A 447 1.66 -10.75 -14.89
N LYS A 448 2.09 -11.05 -16.12
CA LYS A 448 1.77 -12.30 -16.84
C LYS A 448 2.08 -13.61 -16.08
N LYS A 449 2.93 -13.61 -15.05
CA LYS A 449 3.34 -14.81 -14.31
C LYS A 449 2.48 -15.16 -13.08
N ALA A 450 1.70 -14.21 -12.56
CA ALA A 450 0.83 -14.45 -11.40
C ALA A 450 -0.51 -15.07 -11.81
N GLY A 451 -1.13 -14.53 -12.87
CA GLY A 451 -2.37 -15.07 -13.44
C GLY A 451 -2.24 -16.51 -13.95
N GLN A 452 -1.08 -16.88 -14.52
CA GLN A 452 -0.81 -18.26 -14.97
C GLN A 452 -0.78 -19.28 -13.83
N ARG A 453 -0.35 -18.88 -12.62
CA ARG A 453 -0.29 -19.77 -11.46
C ARG A 453 -1.65 -19.96 -10.80
N VAL A 454 -2.43 -18.89 -10.73
CA VAL A 454 -3.82 -18.93 -10.26
C VAL A 454 -4.67 -19.76 -11.22
N LEU A 455 -4.50 -19.59 -12.54
CA LEU A 455 -5.19 -20.37 -13.56
C LEU A 455 -4.79 -21.86 -13.53
N LEU A 456 -3.52 -22.19 -13.27
CA LEU A 456 -3.06 -23.58 -13.16
C LEU A 456 -3.62 -24.25 -11.90
N VAL A 457 -3.65 -23.55 -10.76
CA VAL A 457 -4.25 -24.07 -9.52
C VAL A 457 -5.75 -24.25 -9.68
N LEU A 458 -6.45 -23.27 -10.26
CA LEU A 458 -7.87 -23.39 -10.60
C LEU A 458 -8.11 -24.55 -11.56
N MET A 459 -7.38 -24.67 -12.66
CA MET A 459 -7.52 -25.81 -13.59
C MET A 459 -7.25 -27.15 -12.90
N THR A 460 -6.24 -27.24 -12.03
CA THR A 460 -5.89 -28.48 -11.34
C THR A 460 -6.97 -28.87 -10.32
N VAL A 461 -7.52 -27.90 -9.58
CA VAL A 461 -8.64 -28.09 -8.64
C VAL A 461 -9.91 -28.44 -9.42
N THR A 462 -10.21 -27.75 -10.52
CA THR A 462 -11.38 -28.01 -11.35
C THR A 462 -11.30 -29.38 -12.04
N LEU A 463 -10.14 -29.80 -12.56
CA LEU A 463 -9.93 -31.12 -13.15
C LEU A 463 -10.01 -32.23 -12.10
N SER A 464 -9.44 -32.04 -10.90
CA SER A 464 -9.49 -33.04 -9.84
C SER A 464 -10.88 -33.21 -9.23
N VAL A 465 -11.67 -32.13 -9.11
CA VAL A 465 -13.06 -32.17 -8.64
C VAL A 465 -13.99 -32.80 -9.69
N ASN A 466 -13.78 -32.54 -10.99
CA ASN A 466 -14.59 -33.12 -12.06
C ASN A 466 -14.25 -34.59 -12.40
N MET A 467 -13.12 -35.12 -11.93
CA MET A 467 -12.80 -36.55 -12.07
C MET A 467 -13.57 -37.44 -11.08
N PHE A 468 -14.22 -36.88 -10.04
CA PHE A 468 -14.94 -37.62 -9.01
C PHE A 468 -16.26 -36.90 -8.64
N PRO A 469 -17.34 -37.12 -9.42
CA PRO A 469 -18.63 -36.42 -9.26
C PRO A 469 -19.26 -36.57 -7.86
N GLU A 470 -19.03 -37.71 -7.22
CA GLU A 470 -19.53 -38.03 -5.88
C GLU A 470 -18.80 -37.23 -4.77
N ALA A 471 -17.53 -36.86 -4.98
CA ALA A 471 -16.77 -36.03 -4.05
C ALA A 471 -17.19 -34.56 -4.12
N ALA A 472 -17.58 -34.06 -5.31
CA ALA A 472 -18.09 -32.70 -5.50
C ALA A 472 -19.41 -32.48 -4.76
N ALA A 473 -20.36 -33.44 -4.85
CA ALA A 473 -21.64 -33.39 -4.13
C ALA A 473 -21.47 -33.49 -2.60
N ALA A 474 -20.47 -34.24 -2.14
CA ALA A 474 -20.16 -34.36 -0.71
C ALA A 474 -19.50 -33.08 -0.13
N MET A 475 -18.70 -32.37 -0.92
CA MET A 475 -18.01 -31.14 -0.48
C MET A 475 -18.91 -29.90 -0.41
N GLU A 476 -20.03 -29.88 -1.14
CA GLU A 476 -21.03 -28.80 -1.09
C GLU A 476 -21.71 -28.68 0.29
N GLY A 477 -21.82 -29.79 1.02
CA GLY A 477 -22.39 -29.85 2.36
C GLY A 477 -21.39 -29.54 3.50
N VAL A 478 -20.12 -29.22 3.22
CA VAL A 478 -19.08 -29.06 4.24
C VAL A 478 -18.96 -27.57 4.67
N PRO A 479 -19.20 -27.23 5.95
CA PRO A 479 -19.01 -25.88 6.46
C PRO A 479 -17.57 -25.39 6.25
N MET A 480 -17.40 -24.11 5.90
CA MET A 480 -16.12 -23.42 5.59
C MET A 480 -15.49 -23.68 4.21
N ILE A 481 -15.81 -24.78 3.52
CA ILE A 481 -15.26 -25.08 2.17
C ILE A 481 -16.31 -24.88 1.06
N GLY A 482 -17.60 -25.09 1.35
CA GLY A 482 -18.70 -24.80 0.40
C GLY A 482 -18.79 -23.32 -0.03
N SER A 483 -18.22 -22.41 0.76
CA SER A 483 -18.13 -20.97 0.45
C SER A 483 -17.18 -20.64 -0.71
N VAL A 484 -16.13 -21.45 -0.93
CA VAL A 484 -15.21 -21.24 -2.07
C VAL A 484 -15.90 -21.51 -3.41
N PHE A 485 -16.88 -22.41 -3.42
CA PHE A 485 -17.72 -22.70 -4.59
C PHE A 485 -18.91 -21.73 -4.76
N ARG A 486 -19.36 -21.07 -3.67
CA ARG A 486 -20.35 -19.97 -3.72
C ARG A 486 -19.82 -18.64 -4.26
N ILE A 487 -18.50 -18.43 -4.31
CA ILE A 487 -17.88 -17.20 -4.88
C ILE A 487 -18.20 -17.02 -6.38
N LEU A 488 -18.75 -18.04 -7.03
CA LEU A 488 -19.22 -17.96 -8.42
C LEU A 488 -20.67 -17.45 -8.56
N SER A 489 -21.36 -17.04 -7.48
CA SER A 489 -22.72 -16.51 -7.55
C SER A 489 -22.87 -15.16 -6.85
N LEU A 490 -23.38 -14.18 -7.60
CA LEU A 490 -23.72 -12.81 -7.20
C LEU A 490 -24.90 -12.81 -6.20
N GLU A 491 -24.67 -12.44 -4.95
CA GLU A 491 -25.72 -12.01 -3.99
C GLU A 491 -25.07 -11.42 -2.72
N ASN A 492 -25.59 -10.28 -2.20
CA ASN A 492 -25.27 -9.55 -0.95
C ASN A 492 -23.91 -9.80 -0.26
N TYR A 493 -23.04 -8.79 -0.26
CA TYR A 493 -21.67 -8.89 0.30
C TYR A 493 -21.62 -8.43 1.77
N ARG A 494 -21.54 -9.40 2.69
CA ARG A 494 -20.98 -9.18 4.04
C ARG A 494 -19.75 -10.04 4.22
N TYR A 495 -18.58 -9.43 4.29
CA TYR A 495 -17.32 -10.13 4.45
C TYR A 495 -16.46 -9.47 5.52
N ARG A 496 -15.91 -10.31 6.42
CA ARG A 496 -15.03 -9.88 7.50
C ARG A 496 -13.85 -10.84 7.61
N TRP A 497 -12.64 -10.31 7.55
CA TRP A 497 -11.40 -11.05 7.69
C TRP A 497 -10.44 -10.29 8.59
N GLY A 498 -10.18 -10.82 9.79
CA GLY A 498 -9.44 -10.09 10.82
C GLY A 498 -10.09 -8.73 11.14
N ASP A 499 -9.29 -7.67 11.09
CA ASP A 499 -9.71 -6.27 11.23
C ASP A 499 -10.08 -5.61 9.89
N THR A 500 -10.41 -6.38 8.86
CA THR A 500 -10.86 -5.85 7.55
C THR A 500 -12.30 -6.28 7.32
N ALA A 501 -13.15 -5.35 6.89
CA ALA A 501 -14.57 -5.61 6.64
C ALA A 501 -15.08 -4.90 5.39
N ILE A 502 -16.03 -5.54 4.71
CA ILE A 502 -16.82 -4.96 3.63
C ILE A 502 -18.27 -5.35 3.85
N ASP A 503 -19.14 -4.34 3.95
CA ASP A 503 -20.59 -4.49 4.04
C ASP A 503 -21.20 -3.62 2.94
N ILE A 504 -21.88 -4.27 1.99
CA ILE A 504 -22.51 -3.58 0.85
C ILE A 504 -23.96 -4.04 0.78
N GLU A 505 -24.87 -3.09 0.97
CA GLU A 505 -26.30 -3.28 0.74
C GLU A 505 -26.67 -2.79 -0.66
N ILE A 506 -27.20 -3.70 -1.49
CA ILE A 506 -27.51 -3.41 -2.90
C ILE A 506 -29.03 -3.51 -3.11
N PRO A 507 -29.70 -2.46 -3.59
CA PRO A 507 -31.08 -2.57 -4.08
C PRO A 507 -31.12 -3.20 -5.47
N ALA A 508 -32.10 -4.07 -5.72
CA ALA A 508 -32.47 -4.49 -7.07
C ALA A 508 -33.85 -3.92 -7.42
N VAL A 509 -34.02 -3.36 -8.60
CA VAL A 509 -35.35 -2.92 -9.06
C VAL A 509 -36.02 -4.06 -9.83
N GLU A 510 -37.21 -4.49 -9.41
CA GLU A 510 -37.98 -5.58 -10.05
C GLU A 510 -39.32 -5.09 -10.59
N MET A 511 -39.77 -5.68 -11.70
CA MET A 511 -41.13 -5.43 -12.21
C MET A 511 -42.14 -6.32 -11.50
N THR A 512 -43.22 -5.75 -10.99
CA THR A 512 -44.31 -6.55 -10.46
C THR A 512 -45.06 -7.21 -11.62
N ALA A 513 -45.21 -8.53 -11.54
CA ALA A 513 -46.13 -9.24 -12.42
C ALA A 513 -47.57 -8.84 -12.01
N PHE A 514 -48.31 -8.27 -12.96
CA PHE A 514 -49.75 -8.05 -12.82
C PHE A 514 -50.44 -9.42 -12.70
N ASP A 515 -50.73 -9.87 -11.48
CA ASP A 515 -51.49 -11.10 -11.28
C ASP A 515 -52.96 -10.76 -10.99
N VAL A 516 -53.81 -11.10 -11.96
CA VAL A 516 -55.26 -10.94 -11.90
C VAL A 516 -55.82 -12.06 -11.03
N GLY A 517 -56.09 -11.74 -9.76
CA GLY A 517 -57.14 -12.39 -8.96
C GLY A 517 -56.69 -13.37 -7.88
N LEU A 518 -56.82 -12.98 -6.61
CA LEU A 518 -57.84 -13.56 -5.73
C LEU A 518 -57.95 -12.75 -4.43
N VAL A 519 -59.18 -12.34 -4.11
CA VAL A 519 -59.60 -11.86 -2.80
C VAL A 519 -59.68 -13.04 -1.83
N ALA A 520 -59.02 -12.96 -0.67
CA ALA A 520 -59.47 -13.66 0.54
C ALA A 520 -58.96 -12.97 1.82
N ALA A 521 -59.90 -12.26 2.44
CA ALA A 521 -59.83 -11.54 3.70
C ALA A 521 -59.39 -12.36 4.94
N ARG A 522 -58.76 -11.66 5.90
CA ARG A 522 -59.10 -11.53 7.35
C ARG A 522 -57.85 -10.96 8.06
N GLY A 523 -57.86 -9.90 8.87
CA GLY A 523 -58.92 -9.19 9.58
C GLY A 523 -58.48 -8.94 11.04
N LYS A 524 -58.10 -7.70 11.36
CA LYS A 524 -58.11 -7.00 12.67
C LYS A 524 -57.31 -7.58 13.87
N ARG A 525 -56.40 -6.76 14.42
CA ARG A 525 -56.64 -6.01 15.68
C ARG A 525 -55.59 -4.91 15.91
N ALA A 526 -56.03 -3.91 16.67
CA ALA A 526 -55.46 -2.58 16.81
C ALA A 526 -54.62 -2.40 18.09
N GLN A 527 -53.81 -1.33 18.05
CA GLN A 527 -53.39 -0.44 19.14
C GLN A 527 -52.80 -1.05 20.42
N GLU A 528 -51.52 -0.74 20.68
CA GLU A 528 -51.17 0.06 21.86
C GLU A 528 -49.83 0.79 21.70
N LYS A 529 -49.77 1.96 22.34
CA LYS A 529 -48.67 2.93 22.34
C LYS A 529 -47.51 2.42 23.19
N ASP A 530 -46.27 2.66 22.78
CA ASP A 530 -45.33 3.28 23.70
C ASP A 530 -44.36 4.23 22.99
N LYS A 531 -44.15 5.39 23.59
CA LYS A 531 -43.32 6.49 23.09
C LYS A 531 -41.93 6.34 23.69
N GLY A 532 -40.90 6.20 22.85
CA GLY A 532 -39.53 6.55 23.24
C GLY A 532 -38.44 5.69 22.60
N LYS A 533 -37.99 6.08 21.40
CA LYS A 533 -36.63 5.99 20.85
C LYS A 533 -36.69 6.24 19.34
N LYS A 534 -36.08 7.35 18.89
CA LYS A 534 -35.87 7.64 17.46
C LYS A 534 -34.51 7.06 17.06
N GLY A 535 -34.50 6.35 15.92
CA GLY A 535 -33.31 5.88 15.20
C GLY A 535 -33.01 4.41 15.43
N THR A 536 -33.61 3.53 14.63
CA THR A 536 -33.47 2.08 14.68
C THR A 536 -32.05 1.66 14.34
N VAL A 537 -31.34 1.13 15.34
CA VAL A 537 -30.17 0.27 15.19
C VAL A 537 -30.67 -1.09 14.71
N LEU A 538 -30.27 -1.53 13.51
CA LEU A 538 -30.47 -2.90 13.07
C LEU A 538 -29.38 -3.77 13.70
N SER A 539 -29.79 -4.50 14.72
CA SER A 539 -29.03 -5.52 15.43
C SER A 539 -28.75 -6.72 14.53
N LEU A 540 -27.51 -7.22 14.61
CA LEU A 540 -27.09 -8.53 14.11
C LEU A 540 -27.81 -9.63 14.88
N ASP A 541 -28.85 -10.23 14.29
CA ASP A 541 -29.32 -11.56 14.68
C ASP A 541 -28.67 -12.59 13.76
N SER A 542 -27.60 -13.20 14.27
CA SER A 542 -27.03 -14.42 13.73
C SER A 542 -27.81 -15.61 14.27
N GLU A 543 -28.91 -16.02 13.64
CA GLU A 543 -29.43 -17.38 13.76
C GLU A 543 -30.54 -17.65 12.74
N LYS A 544 -30.44 -18.83 12.09
CA LYS A 544 -31.31 -19.42 11.07
C LYS A 544 -30.95 -19.09 9.62
N GLY A 545 -30.47 -20.13 8.92
CA GLY A 545 -30.32 -20.12 7.47
C GLY A 545 -31.64 -19.75 6.79
N GLY A 546 -31.60 -18.70 5.98
CA GLY A 546 -32.69 -18.20 5.17
C GLY A 546 -32.11 -17.43 3.99
N GLN A 547 -32.66 -17.65 2.81
CA GLN A 547 -32.26 -17.01 1.55
C GLN A 547 -32.14 -15.49 1.71
N THR A 548 -31.03 -14.94 1.26
CA THR A 548 -30.67 -13.53 1.39
C THR A 548 -31.15 -12.78 0.14
N SER A 549 -32.46 -12.64 -0.05
CA SER A 549 -33.01 -11.93 -1.20
C SER A 549 -32.64 -10.44 -1.14
N LEU A 550 -32.17 -9.89 -2.26
CA LEU A 550 -31.91 -8.46 -2.45
C LEU A 550 -33.17 -7.64 -2.10
N PRO A 551 -33.05 -6.47 -1.46
CA PRO A 551 -34.18 -5.57 -1.32
C PRO A 551 -34.68 -5.13 -2.70
N GLN A 552 -35.94 -5.48 -3.00
CA GLN A 552 -36.59 -5.22 -4.27
C GLN A 552 -37.33 -3.88 -4.24
N ILE A 553 -37.08 -3.00 -5.22
CA ILE A 553 -37.90 -1.81 -5.49
C ILE A 553 -38.92 -2.20 -6.56
N PRO A 554 -40.21 -2.38 -6.22
CA PRO A 554 -41.22 -2.73 -7.21
C PRO A 554 -41.51 -1.54 -8.14
N ILE A 555 -41.50 -1.80 -9.44
CA ILE A 555 -41.98 -0.87 -10.48
C ILE A 555 -43.11 -1.53 -11.26
N ASP A 556 -44.28 -0.89 -11.24
CA ASP A 556 -45.52 -1.36 -11.86
C ASP A 556 -45.68 -0.79 -13.29
N ASP A 557 -44.66 -0.92 -14.14
CA ASP A 557 -44.76 -0.53 -15.56
C ASP A 557 -43.88 -1.39 -16.48
N PRO A 558 -44.48 -2.30 -17.27
CA PRO A 558 -43.77 -3.14 -18.23
C PRO A 558 -42.94 -2.39 -19.27
N ALA A 559 -43.29 -1.13 -19.52
CA ALA A 559 -42.65 -0.30 -20.52
C ALA A 559 -41.34 0.34 -20.04
N LEU A 560 -40.99 0.20 -18.75
CA LEU A 560 -39.73 0.65 -18.15
C LEU A 560 -38.63 -0.42 -18.12
N LYS A 561 -38.87 -1.61 -18.67
CA LYS A 561 -37.97 -2.77 -18.58
C LYS A 561 -36.51 -2.47 -18.93
N ASP A 562 -36.27 -1.76 -20.03
CA ASP A 562 -34.91 -1.44 -20.49
C ASP A 562 -34.26 -0.37 -19.59
N ALA A 563 -35.03 0.66 -19.19
CA ALA A 563 -34.57 1.69 -18.25
C ALA A 563 -34.20 1.12 -16.88
N VAL A 564 -34.97 0.14 -16.40
CA VAL A 564 -34.72 -0.58 -15.15
C VAL A 564 -33.48 -1.47 -15.26
N LYS A 565 -33.28 -2.10 -16.43
CA LYS A 565 -32.07 -2.87 -16.71
C LYS A 565 -30.83 -1.97 -16.70
N ASP A 566 -30.86 -0.86 -17.43
CA ASP A 566 -29.76 0.11 -17.48
C ASP A 566 -29.49 0.70 -16.09
N PHE A 567 -30.53 1.02 -15.33
CA PHE A 567 -30.40 1.50 -13.96
C PHE A 567 -29.73 0.49 -13.02
N ASN A 568 -30.11 -0.78 -13.12
CA ASN A 568 -29.47 -1.85 -12.35
C ASN A 568 -28.00 -2.07 -12.79
N GLU A 569 -27.69 -1.93 -14.08
CA GLU A 569 -26.33 -2.00 -14.62
C GLU A 569 -25.45 -0.83 -14.12
N ASP A 570 -25.95 0.41 -14.17
CA ASP A 570 -25.24 1.60 -13.67
C ASP A 570 -24.93 1.50 -12.17
N MET A 571 -25.87 1.00 -11.37
CA MET A 571 -25.65 0.75 -9.93
C MET A 571 -24.61 -0.35 -9.71
N ALA A 572 -24.64 -1.43 -10.51
CA ALA A 572 -23.67 -2.52 -10.41
C ALA A 572 -22.25 -2.06 -10.78
N ASP A 573 -22.12 -1.23 -11.81
CA ASP A 573 -20.84 -0.65 -12.24
C ASP A 573 -20.25 0.27 -11.15
N TYR A 574 -21.08 1.08 -10.49
CA TYR A 574 -20.63 1.89 -9.36
C TYR A 574 -20.14 1.05 -8.18
N ILE A 575 -20.84 -0.04 -7.85
CA ILE A 575 -20.42 -0.97 -6.81
C ILE A 575 -19.08 -1.62 -7.17
N GLU A 576 -18.86 -1.98 -8.43
CA GLU A 576 -17.58 -2.54 -8.86
C GLU A 576 -16.44 -1.52 -8.72
N GLN A 577 -16.68 -0.24 -9.04
CA GLN A 577 -15.72 0.83 -8.78
C GLN A 577 -15.39 0.98 -7.29
N LEU A 578 -16.39 0.90 -6.40
CA LEU A 578 -16.18 0.93 -4.95
C LEU A 578 -15.34 -0.26 -4.47
N LYS A 579 -15.58 -1.46 -5.01
CA LYS A 579 -14.75 -2.65 -4.71
C LYS A 579 -13.33 -2.48 -5.22
N GLU A 580 -13.13 -1.99 -6.43
CA GLU A 580 -11.79 -1.71 -6.96
C GLU A 580 -11.05 -0.72 -6.05
N LYS A 581 -11.74 0.33 -5.58
CA LYS A 581 -11.22 1.30 -4.63
C LYS A 581 -10.86 0.63 -3.30
N PHE A 582 -11.73 -0.17 -2.71
CA PHE A 582 -11.43 -0.93 -1.49
C PHE A 582 -10.23 -1.87 -1.67
N LEU A 583 -10.21 -2.65 -2.76
CA LEU A 583 -9.11 -3.56 -3.09
C LEU A 583 -7.80 -2.81 -3.32
N TRP A 584 -7.85 -1.60 -3.86
CA TRP A 584 -6.68 -0.73 -3.99
C TRP A 584 -6.07 -0.41 -2.62
N TYR A 585 -6.87 -0.07 -1.60
CA TYR A 585 -6.39 0.20 -0.24
C TYR A 585 -5.87 -1.08 0.44
N VAL A 586 -6.58 -2.21 0.29
CA VAL A 586 -6.16 -3.52 0.84
C VAL A 586 -4.85 -4.00 0.22
N ALA A 587 -4.71 -3.88 -1.11
CA ALA A 587 -3.54 -4.38 -1.85
C ALA A 587 -2.25 -3.60 -1.54
N ARG A 588 -2.37 -2.35 -1.06
CA ARG A 588 -1.24 -1.45 -0.83
C ARG A 588 -0.49 -1.68 0.49
N LYS A 589 -0.78 -2.77 1.23
CA LYS A 589 -0.26 -3.01 2.59
C LYS A 589 -0.42 -1.78 3.48
N TYR A 590 -1.61 -1.20 3.52
CA TYR A 590 -1.95 -0.25 4.57
C TYR A 590 -1.83 -0.99 5.92
N GLU A 591 -0.93 -0.57 6.80
CA GLU A 591 -0.69 -1.21 8.12
C GLU A 591 -1.78 -0.80 9.14
N GLY A 592 -3.07 -0.97 8.79
CA GLY A 592 -4.20 -0.59 9.63
C GLY A 592 -5.55 -1.12 9.14
N TYR A 593 -6.62 -0.84 9.89
CA TYR A 593 -8.01 -1.22 9.57
C TYR A 593 -8.43 -0.61 8.22
N VAL A 594 -8.93 -1.45 7.31
CA VAL A 594 -9.61 -1.02 6.08
C VAL A 594 -11.05 -1.51 6.12
N GLY A 595 -12.01 -0.59 6.03
CA GLY A 595 -13.44 -0.89 6.06
C GLY A 595 -14.17 -0.15 4.94
N LEU A 596 -15.06 -0.83 4.22
CA LEU A 596 -16.00 -0.19 3.29
C LEU A 596 -17.42 -0.53 3.74
N ASP A 597 -18.21 0.49 4.03
CA ASP A 597 -19.63 0.40 4.35
C ASP A 597 -20.40 1.15 3.26
N THR A 598 -21.39 0.52 2.65
CA THR A 598 -22.25 1.18 1.66
C THR A 598 -23.71 0.83 1.91
N SER A 599 -24.51 1.88 2.04
CA SER A 599 -25.97 1.83 2.18
C SER A 599 -26.64 2.61 1.07
N TYR A 600 -27.95 2.47 0.94
CA TYR A 600 -28.73 3.25 -0.02
C TYR A 600 -29.99 3.85 0.61
N THR A 601 -30.45 4.96 0.03
CA THR A 601 -31.68 5.66 0.38
C THR A 601 -32.48 5.96 -0.87
N ILE A 602 -33.77 5.63 -0.88
CA ILE A 602 -34.69 6.07 -1.95
C ILE A 602 -35.07 7.53 -1.66
N LEU A 603 -34.56 8.46 -2.46
CA LEU A 603 -34.83 9.89 -2.31
C LEU A 603 -36.24 10.26 -2.78
N CYS A 604 -36.67 9.64 -3.88
CA CYS A 604 -37.99 9.88 -4.48
C CYS A 604 -38.43 8.65 -5.30
N ASN A 605 -39.70 8.28 -5.20
CA ASN A 605 -40.34 7.29 -6.07
C ASN A 605 -41.80 7.71 -6.32
N ASP A 606 -42.06 8.44 -7.40
CA ASP A 606 -43.38 8.93 -7.78
C ASP A 606 -43.74 8.49 -9.21
N GLU A 607 -44.82 9.03 -9.79
CA GLU A 607 -45.24 8.70 -11.16
C GLU A 607 -44.23 9.13 -12.23
N ASP A 608 -43.45 10.18 -11.97
CA ASP A 608 -42.54 10.80 -12.94
C ASP A 608 -41.10 10.25 -12.82
N LYS A 609 -40.63 9.90 -11.61
CA LYS A 609 -39.22 9.57 -11.36
C LYS A 609 -38.98 8.57 -10.22
N LEU A 610 -37.85 7.87 -10.32
CA LEU A 610 -37.23 7.11 -9.23
C LEU A 610 -35.81 7.63 -9.02
N SER A 611 -35.46 8.04 -7.80
CA SER A 611 -34.12 8.52 -7.44
C SER A 611 -33.60 7.77 -6.23
N VAL A 612 -32.40 7.21 -6.34
CA VAL A 612 -31.71 6.41 -5.32
C VAL A 612 -30.35 7.03 -5.06
N ARG A 613 -30.03 7.20 -3.78
CA ARG A 613 -28.74 7.67 -3.29
C ARG A 613 -27.99 6.51 -2.64
N PHE A 614 -26.72 6.36 -2.98
CA PHE A 614 -25.78 5.52 -2.25
C PHE A 614 -24.93 6.40 -1.33
N ASP A 615 -24.78 5.96 -0.10
CA ASP A 615 -23.91 6.58 0.90
C ASP A 615 -22.84 5.57 1.31
N THR A 616 -21.59 5.89 0.99
CA THR A 616 -20.45 5.01 1.17
C THR A 616 -19.45 5.63 2.13
N THR A 617 -19.07 4.89 3.16
CA THR A 617 -17.96 5.25 4.06
C THR A 617 -16.79 4.32 3.83
N LEU A 618 -15.62 4.89 3.50
CA LEU A 618 -14.36 4.15 3.38
C LEU A 618 -13.42 4.56 4.52
N ASN A 619 -13.08 3.60 5.35
CA ASN A 619 -12.14 3.74 6.46
C ASN A 619 -10.78 3.17 6.05
N ALA A 620 -9.73 3.98 6.06
CA ALA A 620 -8.33 3.56 5.84
C ALA A 620 -7.37 4.58 6.48
N GLY A 621 -7.25 4.55 7.82
CA GLY A 621 -6.46 5.53 8.59
C GLY A 621 -7.17 6.84 8.91
N GLY A 622 -8.01 7.28 7.98
CA GLY A 622 -9.09 8.25 8.18
C GLY A 622 -10.40 7.68 7.62
N SER A 623 -11.50 8.39 7.80
CA SER A 623 -12.80 8.09 7.16
C SER A 623 -12.99 9.04 5.99
N GLY A 624 -13.38 8.52 4.83
CA GLY A 624 -13.83 9.32 3.69
C GLY A 624 -15.26 8.92 3.32
N GLN A 625 -16.14 9.92 3.18
CA GLN A 625 -17.52 9.73 2.75
C GLN A 625 -17.69 10.05 1.27
N TYR A 626 -18.43 9.18 0.57
CA TYR A 626 -18.76 9.31 -0.85
C TYR A 626 -20.25 9.15 -1.03
N THR A 627 -20.82 9.92 -1.94
CA THR A 627 -22.23 9.82 -2.28
C THR A 627 -22.39 9.68 -3.78
N ARG A 628 -23.31 8.81 -4.23
CA ARG A 628 -23.70 8.73 -5.64
C ARG A 628 -25.20 8.62 -5.80
N CYS A 629 -25.78 9.48 -6.62
CA CYS A 629 -27.21 9.49 -6.89
C CYS A 629 -27.49 9.01 -8.32
N PHE A 630 -28.50 8.15 -8.47
CA PHE A 630 -29.01 7.69 -9.76
C PHE A 630 -30.48 8.07 -9.87
N THR A 631 -30.90 8.58 -11.01
CA THR A 631 -32.30 8.96 -11.25
C THR A 631 -32.81 8.41 -12.57
N VAL A 632 -33.94 7.72 -12.54
CA VAL A 632 -34.71 7.30 -13.72
C VAL A 632 -35.84 8.28 -13.94
N ASP A 633 -35.94 8.85 -15.15
CA ASP A 633 -37.16 9.52 -15.61
C ASP A 633 -38.11 8.45 -16.17
N LYS A 634 -39.22 8.20 -15.46
CA LYS A 634 -40.20 7.18 -15.84
C LYS A 634 -40.96 7.54 -17.13
N ARG A 635 -41.03 8.83 -17.46
CA ARG A 635 -41.73 9.33 -18.66
C ARG A 635 -40.87 9.16 -19.91
N GLU A 636 -39.57 9.42 -19.79
CA GLU A 636 -38.60 9.25 -20.87
C GLU A 636 -38.00 7.83 -20.94
N LYS A 637 -38.25 7.00 -19.91
CA LYS A 637 -37.78 5.61 -19.80
C LYS A 637 -36.27 5.51 -19.95
N LYS A 638 -35.56 6.36 -19.21
CA LYS A 638 -34.10 6.45 -19.27
C LYS A 638 -33.53 6.84 -17.91
N VAL A 639 -32.36 6.30 -17.58
CA VAL A 639 -31.49 6.87 -16.54
C VAL A 639 -31.00 8.22 -17.05
N ILE A 640 -31.23 9.29 -16.28
CA ILE A 640 -30.90 10.65 -16.70
C ILE A 640 -29.56 11.10 -16.15
N GLU A 641 -28.78 11.77 -16.99
CA GLU A 641 -27.60 12.51 -16.58
C GLU A 641 -27.92 13.99 -16.36
N LEU A 642 -27.02 14.73 -15.72
CA LEU A 642 -27.23 16.16 -15.43
C LEU A 642 -27.52 16.97 -16.71
N ARG A 643 -26.79 16.67 -17.80
CA ARG A 643 -26.98 17.30 -19.11
C ARG A 643 -28.37 17.08 -19.72
N ASP A 644 -29.05 15.98 -19.38
CA ASP A 644 -30.35 15.63 -19.95
C ASP A 644 -31.48 16.52 -19.41
N LEU A 645 -31.24 17.29 -18.33
CA LEU A 645 -32.20 18.26 -17.78
C LEU A 645 -32.28 19.57 -18.59
N PHE A 646 -31.29 19.83 -19.44
CA PHE A 646 -31.11 21.10 -20.12
C PHE A 646 -31.29 20.99 -21.64
N GLN A 647 -31.57 22.13 -22.28
CA GLN A 647 -31.59 22.21 -23.74
C GLN A 647 -30.19 21.98 -24.31
N LYS A 648 -30.08 21.41 -25.51
CA LYS A 648 -28.80 21.18 -26.17
C LYS A 648 -28.00 22.48 -26.32
N ASN A 649 -26.69 22.41 -26.08
CA ASN A 649 -25.73 23.53 -26.17
C ASN A 649 -26.01 24.69 -25.20
N THR A 650 -26.60 24.42 -24.03
CA THR A 650 -26.76 25.43 -22.98
C THR A 650 -25.58 25.44 -22.02
N PRO A 651 -25.19 26.61 -21.48
CA PRO A 651 -24.03 26.74 -20.60
C PRO A 651 -24.37 26.43 -19.13
N TYR A 652 -25.08 25.32 -18.86
CA TYR A 652 -25.58 24.98 -17.52
C TYR A 652 -24.46 24.86 -16.48
N VAL A 653 -23.33 24.24 -16.84
CA VAL A 653 -22.13 24.11 -15.98
C VAL A 653 -21.70 25.47 -15.42
N SER A 654 -21.51 26.46 -16.30
CA SER A 654 -21.07 27.79 -15.89
C SER A 654 -22.10 28.55 -15.05
N VAL A 655 -23.39 28.33 -15.29
CA VAL A 655 -24.48 29.01 -14.58
C VAL A 655 -24.65 28.43 -13.18
N ILE A 656 -24.63 27.10 -13.07
CA ILE A 656 -24.70 26.40 -11.78
C ILE A 656 -23.47 26.69 -10.94
N SER A 657 -22.26 26.62 -11.53
CA SER A 657 -21.02 26.90 -10.81
C SER A 657 -20.97 28.30 -10.20
N LYS A 658 -21.47 29.32 -10.93
CA LYS A 658 -21.56 30.68 -10.40
C LYS A 658 -22.53 30.81 -9.23
N GLU A 659 -23.66 30.10 -9.28
CA GLU A 659 -24.63 30.10 -8.19
C GLU A 659 -24.10 29.35 -6.96
N ILE A 660 -23.42 28.22 -7.15
CA ILE A 660 -22.75 27.47 -6.08
C ILE A 660 -21.68 28.35 -5.42
N LEU A 661 -20.80 28.99 -6.19
CA LEU A 661 -19.76 29.86 -5.66
C LEU A 661 -20.35 31.02 -4.83
N LYS A 662 -21.47 31.59 -5.29
CA LYS A 662 -22.21 32.61 -4.55
C LYS A 662 -22.79 32.09 -3.23
N GLN A 663 -23.34 30.87 -3.21
CA GLN A 663 -23.83 30.23 -1.99
C GLN A 663 -22.70 29.91 -1.02
N MET A 664 -21.57 29.38 -1.51
CA MET A 664 -20.36 29.12 -0.71
C MET A 664 -19.86 30.40 -0.05
N GLN A 665 -19.72 31.50 -0.81
CA GLN A 665 -19.28 32.78 -0.27
C GLN A 665 -20.21 33.30 0.83
N ALA A 666 -21.54 33.22 0.63
CA ALA A 666 -22.49 33.65 1.65
C ALA A 666 -22.41 32.81 2.95
N GLN A 667 -22.16 31.51 2.83
CA GLN A 667 -21.98 30.62 3.99
C GLN A 667 -20.65 30.88 4.72
N VAL A 668 -19.57 31.15 3.98
CA VAL A 668 -18.27 31.55 4.55
C VAL A 668 -18.35 32.91 5.24
N ASP A 669 -18.96 33.90 4.61
CA ASP A 669 -19.11 35.26 5.16
C ASP A 669 -19.97 35.28 6.44
N SER A 670 -20.93 34.36 6.55
CA SER A 670 -21.75 34.17 7.76
C SER A 670 -21.06 33.32 8.84
N GLY A 671 -19.89 32.75 8.56
CA GLY A 671 -19.14 31.88 9.47
C GLY A 671 -19.78 30.51 9.70
N THR A 672 -20.65 30.06 8.78
CA THR A 672 -21.40 28.80 8.91
C THR A 672 -20.72 27.61 8.21
N ALA A 673 -19.77 27.88 7.31
CA ALA A 673 -19.05 26.87 6.52
C ALA A 673 -17.65 27.36 6.14
N ASP A 674 -16.78 26.42 5.74
CA ASP A 674 -15.47 26.69 5.12
C ASP A 674 -15.40 25.96 3.78
N TYR A 675 -14.99 26.65 2.72
CA TYR A 675 -14.93 26.13 1.36
C TYR A 675 -13.64 26.57 0.68
N PHE A 676 -13.19 25.78 -0.30
CA PHE A 676 -12.04 26.13 -1.13
C PHE A 676 -12.45 27.21 -2.14
N ILE A 677 -12.53 28.47 -1.73
CA ILE A 677 -12.99 29.60 -2.57
C ILE A 677 -12.02 30.79 -2.51
N PRO A 678 -12.05 31.67 -3.54
CA PRO A 678 -11.24 32.89 -3.55
C PRO A 678 -11.45 33.77 -2.32
N GLY A 679 -10.34 34.28 -1.76
CA GLY A 679 -10.37 35.15 -0.57
C GLY A 679 -10.42 34.40 0.77
N GLY A 680 -10.46 33.05 0.75
CA GLY A 680 -10.27 32.20 1.92
C GLY A 680 -8.79 32.01 2.31
N ILE A 681 -8.55 31.04 3.19
CA ILE A 681 -7.20 30.67 3.67
C ILE A 681 -6.46 29.68 2.75
N TRP A 682 -7.11 29.25 1.66
CA TRP A 682 -6.67 28.18 0.74
C TRP A 682 -5.94 28.73 -0.50
N GLN A 683 -5.05 27.94 -1.10
CA GLN A 683 -4.26 28.38 -2.26
C GLN A 683 -5.09 28.44 -3.55
N GLU A 684 -4.70 29.28 -4.51
CA GLU A 684 -5.48 29.52 -5.74
C GLU A 684 -5.73 28.27 -6.59
N ASP A 685 -4.85 27.27 -6.51
CA ASP A 685 -4.95 26.01 -7.24
C ASP A 685 -5.98 25.03 -6.64
N GLU A 686 -6.28 25.16 -5.35
CA GLU A 686 -7.26 24.36 -4.60
C GLU A 686 -8.69 24.90 -4.74
N TRP A 687 -8.86 26.14 -5.24
CA TRP A 687 -10.18 26.75 -5.32
C TRP A 687 -11.12 26.00 -6.26
N PHE A 688 -12.39 25.91 -5.84
CA PHE A 688 -13.50 25.51 -6.68
C PHE A 688 -13.63 26.44 -7.89
N LYS A 689 -13.59 25.87 -9.10
CA LYS A 689 -13.64 26.60 -10.36
C LYS A 689 -14.98 26.43 -11.05
N GLU A 690 -15.34 25.17 -11.34
CA GLU A 690 -16.58 24.79 -11.97
C GLU A 690 -16.93 23.33 -11.64
N ILE A 691 -18.21 22.98 -11.79
CA ILE A 691 -18.68 21.59 -11.69
C ILE A 691 -18.31 20.79 -12.94
N ASP A 692 -18.25 19.46 -12.81
CA ASP A 692 -18.15 18.57 -13.96
C ASP A 692 -19.43 18.54 -14.79
N GLY A 693 -19.32 18.15 -16.07
CA GLY A 693 -20.46 18.05 -16.98
C GLY A 693 -21.51 17.03 -16.52
N ASP A 694 -21.06 15.97 -15.85
CA ASP A 694 -21.84 14.89 -15.26
C ASP A 694 -21.75 14.87 -13.72
N GLN A 695 -21.56 16.05 -13.11
CA GLN A 695 -21.53 16.21 -11.65
C GLN A 695 -22.68 15.48 -10.97
N ASN A 696 -22.38 14.84 -9.83
CA ASN A 696 -23.37 14.12 -9.03
C ASN A 696 -24.53 15.05 -8.61
N PHE A 697 -25.75 14.61 -8.86
CA PHE A 697 -26.94 15.41 -8.62
C PHE A 697 -28.14 14.54 -8.27
N TYR A 698 -29.15 15.16 -7.66
CA TYR A 698 -30.47 14.57 -7.56
C TYR A 698 -31.55 15.66 -7.65
N ILE A 699 -32.81 15.21 -7.73
CA ILE A 699 -33.98 16.10 -7.71
C ILE A 699 -34.73 15.81 -6.42
N ASP A 700 -34.88 16.82 -5.57
CA ASP A 700 -35.54 16.67 -4.29
C ASP A 700 -37.07 16.50 -4.43
N GLN A 701 -37.74 16.31 -3.30
CA GLN A 701 -39.20 16.12 -3.27
C GLN A 701 -39.98 17.37 -3.71
N GLU A 702 -39.37 18.56 -3.65
CA GLU A 702 -39.96 19.81 -4.13
C GLU A 702 -39.73 20.03 -5.63
N GLY A 703 -38.98 19.14 -6.29
CA GLY A 703 -38.63 19.25 -7.70
C GLY A 703 -37.46 20.19 -7.96
N LYS A 704 -36.65 20.53 -6.95
CA LYS A 704 -35.45 21.37 -7.12
C LYS A 704 -34.23 20.51 -7.45
N LEU A 705 -33.34 21.08 -8.24
CA LEU A 705 -32.05 20.46 -8.55
C LEU A 705 -31.09 20.64 -7.37
N VAL A 706 -30.49 19.55 -6.91
CA VAL A 706 -29.44 19.56 -5.88
C VAL A 706 -28.16 19.00 -6.45
N ILE A 707 -27.07 19.73 -6.30
CA ILE A 707 -25.71 19.30 -6.66
C ILE A 707 -25.00 18.82 -5.40
N ALA A 708 -24.44 17.62 -5.45
CA ALA A 708 -23.73 17.00 -4.33
C ALA A 708 -22.23 16.87 -4.64
N PHE A 709 -21.41 17.10 -3.62
CA PHE A 709 -19.96 16.98 -3.66
C PHE A 709 -19.50 15.94 -2.65
N ASP A 710 -18.47 15.18 -3.00
CA ASP A 710 -17.82 14.23 -2.09
C ASP A 710 -17.00 14.98 -1.02
N GLU A 711 -16.66 14.27 0.07
CA GLU A 711 -15.76 14.82 1.09
C GLU A 711 -14.39 15.19 0.47
N TYR A 712 -13.83 16.33 0.86
CA TYR A 712 -12.59 16.92 0.32
C TYR A 712 -12.67 17.47 -1.12
N GLU A 713 -13.81 17.39 -1.81
CA GLU A 713 -13.91 17.86 -3.19
C GLU A 713 -13.87 19.40 -3.28
N VAL A 714 -14.64 20.09 -2.43
CA VAL A 714 -14.77 21.56 -2.43
C VAL A 714 -14.62 22.20 -1.05
N ALA A 715 -14.36 21.39 -0.02
CA ALA A 715 -14.34 21.79 1.38
C ALA A 715 -13.41 20.87 2.19
N PRO A 716 -12.86 21.31 3.33
CA PRO A 716 -12.15 20.41 4.24
C PRO A 716 -13.09 19.32 4.79
N GLY A 717 -12.57 18.15 5.14
CA GLY A 717 -13.39 16.99 5.56
C GLY A 717 -14.31 17.22 6.77
N SER A 718 -14.05 18.24 7.59
CA SER A 718 -14.99 18.65 8.66
C SER A 718 -16.36 19.10 8.13
N MET A 719 -16.47 19.43 6.85
CA MET A 719 -17.72 19.82 6.18
C MET A 719 -18.52 18.63 5.63
N GLY A 720 -17.99 17.39 5.69
CA GLY A 720 -18.65 16.21 5.15
C GLY A 720 -18.81 16.27 3.63
N CYS A 721 -19.97 15.84 3.12
CA CYS A 721 -20.37 15.93 1.70
C CYS A 721 -21.28 17.15 1.48
N PRO A 722 -20.77 18.29 0.97
CA PRO A 722 -21.59 19.49 0.78
C PRO A 722 -22.63 19.34 -0.33
N GLU A 723 -23.82 19.90 -0.13
CA GLU A 723 -24.92 19.88 -1.09
C GLU A 723 -25.48 21.28 -1.33
N PHE A 724 -25.76 21.60 -2.59
CA PHE A 724 -26.24 22.92 -3.01
C PHE A 724 -27.53 22.81 -3.79
N VAL A 725 -28.60 23.40 -3.24
CA VAL A 725 -29.90 23.50 -3.91
C VAL A 725 -29.84 24.66 -4.90
N ILE A 726 -30.08 24.37 -6.18
CA ILE A 726 -30.03 25.35 -7.26
C ILE A 726 -31.43 25.97 -7.43
N PRO A 727 -31.59 27.30 -7.20
CA PRO A 727 -32.89 27.92 -7.37
C PRO A 727 -33.38 27.83 -8.81
N THR A 728 -34.59 27.30 -9.03
CA THR A 728 -35.14 27.10 -10.39
C THR A 728 -35.16 28.39 -11.20
N ALA A 729 -35.37 29.55 -10.56
CA ALA A 729 -35.33 30.85 -11.22
C ALA A 729 -34.02 31.13 -11.98
N VAL A 730 -32.88 30.60 -11.51
CA VAL A 730 -31.55 30.76 -12.13
C VAL A 730 -31.42 29.92 -13.40
N ILE A 731 -31.98 28.72 -13.40
CA ILE A 731 -31.81 27.74 -14.48
C ILE A 731 -33.03 27.59 -15.40
N LYS A 732 -34.17 28.22 -15.08
CA LYS A 732 -35.46 28.05 -15.77
C LYS A 732 -35.40 28.21 -17.30
N LYS A 733 -34.59 29.15 -17.79
CA LYS A 733 -34.44 29.41 -19.24
C LYS A 733 -33.59 28.36 -19.97
N LEU A 734 -32.82 27.57 -19.23
CA LEU A 734 -31.91 26.55 -19.75
C LEU A 734 -32.56 25.15 -19.75
N LEU A 735 -33.56 24.94 -18.89
CA LEU A 735 -34.26 23.66 -18.77
C LEU A 735 -34.96 23.28 -20.08
N LYS A 736 -35.00 21.98 -20.38
CA LYS A 736 -35.86 21.44 -21.46
C LYS A 736 -37.34 21.56 -21.08
N SER A 737 -38.23 21.59 -22.07
CA SER A 737 -39.68 21.76 -21.85
C SER A 737 -40.31 20.69 -20.95
N ASN A 738 -39.74 19.48 -20.93
CA ASN A 738 -40.20 18.35 -20.12
C ASN A 738 -39.24 18.03 -18.97
N SER A 739 -38.46 19.00 -18.47
CA SER A 739 -37.52 18.75 -17.38
C SER A 739 -38.24 18.27 -16.11
N LEU A 740 -37.57 17.44 -15.32
CA LEU A 740 -38.07 17.00 -14.01
C LEU A 740 -37.94 18.11 -12.94
N VAL A 741 -37.16 19.16 -13.23
CA VAL A 741 -36.94 20.31 -12.32
C VAL A 741 -38.09 21.32 -12.46
N ARG A 742 -38.66 21.76 -11.33
CA ARG A 742 -39.88 22.60 -11.27
C ARG A 742 -39.66 24.00 -10.69
#